data_AF-A0AAD4H8W9-F1
#
_entry.id   AF-A0AAD4H8W9-F1
#
_cell.length_a   1.000
_cell.length_b   1.000
_cell.length_c   1.000
_cell.angle_alpha   90.00
_cell.angle_beta   90.00
_cell.angle_gamma   90.00
#
_symmetry.space_group_name_H-M   'P 1'
#
loop_
_entity.id
_entity.type
_entity.pdbx_description
1 polymer ?
#
loop_
_entity_poly.entity_id
_entity_poly.type
_entity_poly.pdbx_seq_one_letter_code
_entity_poly.pdbx_strand_id
1 'polypeptide(L)'
;MALWSDAVSRSACKHRRVLALTSVLAIVTLVLSLALLIVERLRSQDDSNSLWSHSTYDIENGDPLEYNLSRNNFSISSVQTTRYYEWTISQRLVAPDGFERPMLLVNGKFPGPLVEANTGDRIVVKVTNKMVNGTAIHWHGMFQNGTNWMDGTTGITQCPIPPGQSFTYNFTVPNQWGTFWWHAHAASQYIDGIIGPMIIHSPDEPHLGKYDQDLVMMVSDHYHSDSGSLVAWYLSTASEGVEPVPDNGLINGRNSFDCSMASKALFPTTPGSGYGKNRCFSNAPRAVFEVEQGLRYRIRIINTGSFADFKVSVDEHELTVIEADGVDMIPVTVQRVPVHVAQRYSAILVANHQSDATVATAGGAEMGKSFWIRAEMNTNCFNVENPALEPSVKGILRYKTGPTSASTNGASDITKHKINQSNNNKKMNSLEIPSSKDWEASAWSPHCDDLKAEMLKPFFTRDAPEADIQVVLEMSFMTISHDRVNRGYVNRTSWTPQVHRPTLFQAVDGGGGEGPMTVFDASSQLVVTLDTVQTVEVVVNNSMPFSVDIDASKTVDHLKKLMKAEKSINFSDVDADQLTLWHVSMPITEDDEIPILLNNVTDKDRKKLGPATRLSKVFPEDLPEETVHIIIQRPPPVMTSSKRKWLSSEADGRIVRPRLTTALYDGREASMTFRKDDFKGFPLNDKRSFEAIRTNPQYAYFDRTGYISVLESFLEAVLLFLRPRRFGKSLFLSTLAHFHGVEYKQNHKELFQGLDVDRDVKSGKVTPGQYLILAFDFSATNRSPDVNKAEESLNAMINSAIENFYRIYAQYLGEATSEQLIAKNIDPSGAVGSLSGCVNLVTETLDAVREMNDPLYGVKGIYLLADEYDAFSNEFLCPDDPRPWDHLRTSANSLLKGFWATVKSKLGPRSIAKCFITGVSPLSMADNTSGFNVATYVSWREELSGLCGLTEEDVYAALNLLSVSKSEIEIQRHFDIMKANYNGYMFAPSSKVQQVFNTNTYLEYLESLVRGVPMNPSAVSNSEVSEPALQILAASPVASSIISDSLESQIMPSNLAQNRAIPYQDLSQSFRLTGLASDIETSKPAWLSYMLHIGGLTFCGDSNQLQIPNLVAAERFGNATLDRLKLRLEDVDLAFRNIVSSGNIRQALALYKRTMEIRDVGD
;
A
#
# COMPACT_ATOMS: atom_id res chain seq x y z
N MET A 1 11.38 82.75 -34.66
CA MET A 1 11.33 83.02 -33.20
C MET A 1 9.92 83.43 -32.76
N ALA A 2 8.93 82.55 -32.93
CA ALA A 2 7.58 82.69 -32.36
C ALA A 2 6.78 81.37 -32.42
N LEU A 3 7.43 80.21 -32.22
CA LEU A 3 6.78 78.89 -32.21
C LEU A 3 7.36 77.94 -31.15
N TRP A 4 7.99 78.46 -30.10
CA TRP A 4 8.64 77.68 -29.03
C TRP A 4 8.38 78.21 -27.61
N SER A 5 7.26 78.91 -27.36
CA SER A 5 6.88 79.37 -26.02
C SER A 5 5.49 78.94 -25.53
N ASP A 6 4.74 78.14 -26.30
CA ASP A 6 3.36 77.75 -25.95
C ASP A 6 3.21 76.27 -25.53
N ALA A 7 4.30 75.49 -25.57
CA ALA A 7 4.31 74.07 -25.18
C ALA A 7 4.69 73.82 -23.71
N VAL A 8 5.27 74.80 -23.00
CA VAL A 8 5.77 74.61 -21.62
C VAL A 8 4.77 75.08 -20.55
N SER A 9 3.73 75.84 -20.90
CA SER A 9 2.71 76.30 -19.94
C SER A 9 1.56 75.30 -19.72
N ARG A 10 1.31 74.36 -20.65
CA ARG A 10 0.17 73.43 -20.59
C ARG A 10 0.45 72.08 -19.92
N SER A 11 1.70 71.72 -19.60
CA SER A 11 2.01 70.47 -18.86
C SER A 11 2.03 70.65 -17.33
N ALA A 12 2.31 71.86 -16.83
CA ALA A 12 2.40 72.15 -15.40
C ALA A 12 1.04 72.15 -14.66
N CYS A 13 -0.08 72.34 -15.37
CA CYS A 13 -1.42 72.33 -14.77
C CYS A 13 -2.05 70.91 -14.71
N LYS A 14 -1.62 69.98 -15.58
CA LYS A 14 -2.08 68.58 -15.57
C LYS A 14 -1.36 67.71 -14.53
N HIS A 15 -0.08 67.98 -14.25
CA HIS A 15 0.67 67.23 -13.22
C HIS A 15 0.26 67.55 -11.78
N ARG A 16 -0.22 68.77 -11.48
CA ARG A 16 -0.74 69.11 -10.13
C ARG A 16 -2.08 68.44 -9.81
N ARG A 17 -2.93 68.17 -10.81
CA ARG A 17 -4.20 67.45 -10.60
C ARG A 17 -4.01 65.94 -10.47
N VAL A 18 -3.06 65.35 -11.19
CA VAL A 18 -2.75 63.92 -11.08
C VAL A 18 -2.05 63.60 -9.76
N LEU A 19 -1.08 64.42 -9.30
CA LEU A 19 -0.49 64.24 -7.97
C LEU A 19 -1.51 64.42 -6.84
N ALA A 20 -2.42 65.40 -6.94
CA ALA A 20 -3.46 65.57 -5.93
C ALA A 20 -4.43 64.38 -5.86
N LEU A 21 -4.81 63.81 -7.01
CA LEU A 21 -5.67 62.62 -7.07
C LEU A 21 -4.96 61.35 -6.57
N THR A 22 -3.67 61.16 -6.85
CA THR A 22 -2.91 60.02 -6.31
C THR A 22 -2.68 60.15 -4.81
N SER A 23 -2.46 61.37 -4.31
CA SER A 23 -2.32 61.62 -2.86
C SER A 23 -3.64 61.44 -2.14
N VAL A 24 -4.77 61.88 -2.71
CA VAL A 24 -6.10 61.66 -2.13
C VAL A 24 -6.46 60.17 -2.14
N LEU A 25 -6.17 59.45 -3.23
CA LEU A 25 -6.43 58.01 -3.29
C LEU A 25 -5.56 57.24 -2.28
N ALA A 26 -4.27 57.60 -2.16
CA ALA A 26 -3.37 57.02 -1.18
C ALA A 26 -3.82 57.30 0.27
N ILE A 27 -4.29 58.52 0.56
CA ILE A 27 -4.84 58.88 1.88
C ILE A 27 -6.16 58.14 2.14
N VAL A 28 -7.04 58.00 1.15
CA VAL A 28 -8.29 57.23 1.29
C VAL A 28 -8.00 55.76 1.53
N THR A 29 -7.05 55.15 0.81
CA THR A 29 -6.62 53.78 1.08
C THR A 29 -5.95 53.65 2.45
N LEU A 30 -5.15 54.63 2.88
CA LEU A 30 -4.51 54.61 4.20
C LEU A 30 -5.57 54.74 5.31
N VAL A 31 -6.56 55.62 5.14
CA VAL A 31 -7.66 55.83 6.09
C VAL A 31 -8.60 54.62 6.12
N LEU A 32 -8.89 53.98 4.99
CA LEU A 32 -9.65 52.73 4.94
C LEU A 32 -8.88 51.58 5.60
N SER A 33 -7.56 51.49 5.39
CA SER A 33 -6.71 50.50 6.03
C SER A 33 -6.60 50.73 7.54
N LEU A 34 -6.49 51.99 7.96
CA LEU A 34 -6.48 52.37 9.37
C LEU A 34 -7.85 52.17 10.03
N ALA A 35 -8.95 52.42 9.31
CA ALA A 35 -10.31 52.14 9.77
C ALA A 35 -10.57 50.64 9.89
N LEU A 36 -10.08 49.82 8.96
CA LEU A 36 -10.10 48.36 9.07
C LEU A 36 -9.28 47.88 10.27
N LEU A 37 -8.09 48.42 10.48
CA LEU A 37 -7.25 48.13 11.66
C LEU A 37 -7.89 48.61 12.98
N ILE A 38 -8.61 49.73 12.97
CA ILE A 38 -9.33 50.23 14.15
C ILE A 38 -10.60 49.39 14.39
N VAL A 39 -11.30 48.95 13.35
CA VAL A 39 -12.44 48.03 13.47
C VAL A 39 -11.98 46.65 13.97
N GLU A 40 -10.83 46.14 13.50
CA GLU A 40 -10.20 44.93 14.03
C GLU A 40 -9.74 45.12 15.48
N ARG A 41 -9.18 46.28 15.81
CA ARG A 41 -8.71 46.58 17.17
C ARG A 41 -9.86 46.82 18.15
N LEU A 42 -10.97 47.41 17.71
CA LEU A 42 -12.21 47.54 18.48
C LEU A 42 -12.94 46.19 18.63
N ARG A 43 -12.92 45.32 17.60
CA ARG A 43 -13.36 43.92 17.75
C ARG A 43 -12.48 43.17 18.76
N SER A 44 -11.17 43.37 18.70
CA SER A 44 -10.24 42.77 19.68
C SER A 44 -10.40 43.36 21.08
N GLN A 45 -10.85 44.62 21.21
CA GLN A 45 -11.05 45.26 22.50
C GLN A 45 -12.38 44.88 23.16
N ASP A 46 -13.47 44.68 22.39
CA ASP A 46 -14.70 44.07 22.90
C ASP A 46 -14.46 42.60 23.32
N ASP A 47 -13.64 41.86 22.57
CA ASP A 47 -13.23 40.50 22.95
C ASP A 47 -12.29 40.46 24.18
N SER A 48 -11.51 41.53 24.42
CA SER A 48 -10.57 41.61 25.55
C SER A 48 -11.21 42.03 26.89
N ASN A 49 -12.32 42.77 26.85
CA ASN A 49 -13.00 43.27 28.06
C ASN A 49 -14.23 42.45 28.48
N SER A 50 -14.68 41.47 27.68
CA SER A 50 -15.65 40.45 28.14
C SER A 50 -14.98 39.23 28.79
N LEU A 51 -13.65 39.16 28.81
CA LEU A 51 -12.87 38.01 29.31
C LEU A 51 -12.82 37.88 30.85
N TRP A 52 -13.43 38.80 31.62
CA TRP A 52 -13.47 38.71 33.09
C TRP A 52 -14.79 39.17 33.73
N SER A 53 -15.92 39.13 33.02
CA SER A 53 -17.23 39.22 33.69
C SER A 53 -17.67 37.83 34.14
N HIS A 54 -17.70 37.62 35.44
CA HIS A 54 -18.21 36.42 36.11
C HIS A 54 -19.67 36.15 35.70
N SER A 55 -19.86 35.25 34.73
CA SER A 55 -21.16 34.71 34.32
C SER A 55 -21.12 33.19 34.44
N THR A 56 -21.93 32.70 35.36
CA THR A 56 -22.17 31.33 35.81
C THR A 56 -22.62 30.35 34.74
N TYR A 57 -22.00 29.16 34.71
CA TYR A 57 -22.56 27.81 34.50
C TYR A 57 -23.77 27.60 33.56
N ASP A 58 -23.77 28.19 32.37
CA ASP A 58 -24.56 27.67 31.25
C ASP A 58 -23.55 27.24 30.17
N ILE A 59 -23.16 25.97 30.19
CA ILE A 59 -22.76 25.35 28.93
C ILE A 59 -24.03 25.39 28.08
N GLU A 60 -23.98 25.97 26.88
CA GLU A 60 -24.91 25.58 25.81
C GLU A 60 -24.63 24.11 25.49
N ASN A 61 -24.90 23.22 26.45
CA ASN A 61 -25.12 21.81 26.15
C ASN A 61 -26.20 21.87 25.07
N GLY A 62 -25.95 21.26 23.91
CA GLY A 62 -27.00 21.09 22.92
C GLY A 62 -28.26 20.68 23.67
N ASP A 63 -29.35 21.41 23.46
CA ASP A 63 -30.61 21.06 24.10
C ASP A 63 -30.87 19.60 23.72
N PRO A 64 -31.06 18.65 24.66
CA PRO A 64 -31.39 17.27 24.28
C PRO A 64 -32.63 17.21 23.37
N LEU A 65 -33.47 18.27 23.40
CA LEU A 65 -34.58 18.47 22.49
C LEU A 65 -34.17 18.76 21.04
N GLU A 66 -32.95 19.22 20.76
CA GLU A 66 -32.38 19.40 19.41
C GLU A 66 -32.27 18.07 18.65
N TYR A 67 -32.20 16.95 19.40
CA TYR A 67 -32.17 15.59 18.89
C TYR A 67 -33.55 14.90 18.88
N ASN A 68 -34.62 15.66 19.11
CA ASN A 68 -35.99 15.22 18.93
C ASN A 68 -36.49 15.71 17.56
N LEU A 69 -36.37 14.85 16.55
CA LEU A 69 -36.64 15.18 15.15
C LEU A 69 -38.12 15.55 14.93
N SER A 70 -39.02 14.97 15.72
CA SER A 70 -40.45 15.29 15.67
C SER A 70 -40.76 16.75 16.01
N ARG A 71 -39.88 17.45 16.74
CA ARG A 71 -40.08 18.86 17.11
C ARG A 71 -39.59 19.85 16.06
N ASN A 72 -38.81 19.40 15.08
CA ASN A 72 -38.14 20.26 14.11
C ASN A 72 -39.03 20.68 12.91
N ASN A 73 -40.30 20.24 12.88
CA ASN A 73 -41.26 20.48 11.79
C ASN A 73 -40.65 20.20 10.40
N PHE A 74 -39.81 19.18 10.32
CA PHE A 74 -39.11 18.79 9.11
C PHE A 74 -40.09 18.09 8.15
N SER A 75 -40.14 18.53 6.89
CA SER A 75 -41.00 17.92 5.87
C SER A 75 -40.26 16.81 5.15
N ILE A 76 -40.69 15.57 5.38
CA ILE A 76 -40.26 14.40 4.61
C ILE A 76 -40.86 14.50 3.21
N SER A 77 -39.99 14.55 2.20
CA SER A 77 -40.41 14.81 0.82
C SER A 77 -39.38 14.27 -0.17
N SER A 78 -39.83 13.99 -1.39
CA SER A 78 -39.00 13.67 -2.56
C SER A 78 -38.51 14.93 -3.29
N VAL A 79 -38.98 16.11 -2.88
CA VAL A 79 -38.54 17.40 -3.44
C VAL A 79 -37.15 17.72 -2.95
N GLN A 80 -36.19 17.73 -3.88
CA GLN A 80 -34.80 18.03 -3.59
C GLN A 80 -34.63 19.49 -3.19
N THR A 81 -33.93 19.70 -2.09
CA THR A 81 -33.60 21.01 -1.54
C THR A 81 -32.13 21.09 -1.16
N THR A 82 -31.60 22.30 -1.01
CA THR A 82 -30.24 22.50 -0.50
C THR A 82 -30.27 22.87 0.98
N ARG A 83 -29.56 22.11 1.81
CA ARG A 83 -29.40 22.32 3.25
C ARG A 83 -28.06 23.02 3.51
N TYR A 84 -28.10 24.19 4.13
CA TYR A 84 -26.91 25.00 4.41
C TYR A 84 -26.61 24.99 5.90
N TYR A 85 -25.34 24.76 6.24
CA TYR A 85 -24.82 24.83 7.60
C TYR A 85 -23.51 25.62 7.63
N GLU A 86 -23.33 26.43 8.66
CA GLU A 86 -22.07 27.13 8.94
C GLU A 86 -21.56 26.74 10.32
N TRP A 87 -20.34 26.20 10.33
CA TRP A 87 -19.71 25.63 11.50
C TRP A 87 -18.40 26.36 11.81
N THR A 88 -18.25 26.76 13.06
CA THR A 88 -17.00 27.27 13.61
C THR A 88 -16.51 26.28 14.66
N ILE A 89 -15.33 25.71 14.44
CA ILE A 89 -14.72 24.78 15.38
C ILE A 89 -13.79 25.56 16.30
N SER A 90 -13.97 25.41 17.62
CA SER A 90 -13.18 26.12 18.63
C SER A 90 -12.99 25.26 19.88
N GLN A 91 -11.92 25.51 20.63
CA GLN A 91 -11.67 24.86 21.91
C GLN A 91 -12.25 25.67 23.06
N ARG A 92 -12.93 25.00 24.01
CA ARG A 92 -13.45 25.61 25.25
C ARG A 92 -13.37 24.62 26.42
N LEU A 93 -13.39 25.13 27.65
CA LEU A 93 -13.57 24.31 28.85
C LEU A 93 -15.06 23.99 29.02
N VAL A 94 -15.39 22.71 29.17
CA VAL A 94 -16.76 22.21 29.39
C VAL A 94 -16.72 21.01 30.34
N ALA A 95 -17.85 20.66 30.93
CA ALA A 95 -17.98 19.58 31.91
C ALA A 95 -19.21 18.69 31.63
N PRO A 96 -19.17 17.82 30.59
CA PRO A 96 -20.32 17.00 30.16
C PRO A 96 -20.85 16.03 31.23
N ASP A 97 -19.96 15.52 32.08
CA ASP A 97 -20.27 14.63 33.20
C ASP A 97 -20.02 15.25 34.59
N GLY A 98 -19.70 16.54 34.61
CA GLY A 98 -19.34 17.29 35.82
C GLY A 98 -17.85 17.49 36.01
N PHE A 99 -16.98 16.80 35.26
CA PHE A 99 -15.54 17.05 35.25
C PHE A 99 -15.16 18.07 34.16
N GLU A 100 -14.63 19.23 34.54
CA GLU A 100 -14.25 20.28 33.60
C GLU A 100 -12.94 19.94 32.87
N ARG A 101 -12.98 19.89 31.53
CA ARG A 101 -11.81 19.69 30.67
C ARG A 101 -11.89 20.51 29.39
N PRO A 102 -10.75 20.77 28.71
CA PRO A 102 -10.77 21.32 27.36
C PRO A 102 -11.41 20.32 26.39
N MET A 103 -12.38 20.79 25.60
CA MET A 103 -13.02 20.07 24.50
C MET A 103 -13.06 20.91 23.24
N LEU A 104 -13.14 20.23 22.11
CA LEU A 104 -13.28 20.80 20.78
C LEU A 104 -14.76 20.82 20.40
N LEU A 105 -15.30 22.01 20.15
CA LEU A 105 -16.73 22.21 19.98
C LEU A 105 -17.05 22.77 18.60
N VAL A 106 -18.14 22.28 18.01
CA VAL A 106 -18.71 22.85 16.78
C VAL A 106 -19.80 23.83 17.16
N ASN A 107 -19.64 25.09 16.77
CA ASN A 107 -20.53 26.20 17.16
C ASN A 107 -20.71 26.35 18.68
N GLY A 108 -19.69 25.96 19.46
CA GLY A 108 -19.73 26.03 20.92
C GLY A 108 -20.60 24.97 21.60
N LYS A 109 -21.10 23.97 20.86
CA LYS A 109 -21.97 22.89 21.36
C LYS A 109 -21.25 21.55 21.46
N PHE A 110 -21.69 20.73 22.41
CA PHE A 110 -21.39 19.30 22.49
C PHE A 110 -22.63 18.50 22.98
N PRO A 111 -22.99 17.39 22.32
CA PRO A 111 -22.53 17.00 20.98
C PRO A 111 -22.85 18.11 19.95
N GLY A 112 -22.23 18.03 18.78
CA GLY A 112 -22.37 19.01 17.73
C GLY A 112 -23.77 19.03 17.07
N PRO A 113 -24.04 20.03 16.23
CA PRO A 113 -25.35 20.24 15.62
C PRO A 113 -25.83 19.05 14.76
N LEU A 114 -27.15 18.83 14.76
CA LEU A 114 -27.81 17.88 13.88
C LEU A 114 -27.71 18.31 12.40
N VAL A 115 -27.32 17.38 11.54
CA VAL A 115 -27.54 17.48 10.09
C VAL A 115 -28.78 16.67 9.74
N GLU A 116 -29.78 17.32 9.15
CA GLU A 116 -31.06 16.70 8.84
C GLU A 116 -31.44 17.03 7.39
N ALA A 117 -31.66 16.01 6.57
CA ALA A 117 -31.96 16.16 5.15
C ALA A 117 -32.90 15.06 4.65
N ASN A 118 -33.46 15.23 3.45
CA ASN A 118 -34.14 14.16 2.72
C ASN A 118 -33.17 13.46 1.75
N THR A 119 -33.46 12.22 1.39
CA THR A 119 -32.79 11.56 0.27
C THR A 119 -32.92 12.43 -0.99
N GLY A 120 -31.82 12.59 -1.73
CA GLY A 120 -31.70 13.48 -2.87
C GLY A 120 -31.43 14.95 -2.55
N ASP A 121 -31.49 15.38 -1.27
CA ASP A 121 -31.09 16.74 -0.90
C ASP A 121 -29.58 16.95 -1.12
N ARG A 122 -29.22 18.21 -1.35
CA ARG A 122 -27.84 18.68 -1.39
C ARG A 122 -27.45 19.26 -0.04
N ILE A 123 -26.37 18.80 0.55
CA ILE A 123 -25.87 19.26 1.85
C ILE A 123 -24.62 20.12 1.63
N VAL A 124 -24.63 21.33 2.18
CA VAL A 124 -23.54 22.31 2.06
C VAL A 124 -23.15 22.77 3.46
N VAL A 125 -21.94 22.41 3.91
CA VAL A 125 -21.44 22.72 5.25
C VAL A 125 -20.13 23.47 5.15
N LYS A 126 -20.14 24.75 5.53
CA LYS A 126 -18.93 25.57 5.61
C LYS A 126 -18.32 25.44 7.00
N VAL A 127 -17.18 24.76 7.07
CA VAL A 127 -16.42 24.54 8.30
C VAL A 127 -15.28 25.55 8.38
N THR A 128 -15.21 26.29 9.48
CA THR A 128 -14.15 27.26 9.78
C THR A 128 -13.37 26.78 10.99
N ASN A 129 -12.09 26.53 10.81
CA ASN A 129 -11.22 26.03 11.86
C ASN A 129 -10.62 27.22 12.65
N LYS A 130 -11.04 27.43 13.90
CA LYS A 130 -10.42 28.40 14.82
C LYS A 130 -9.54 27.74 15.89
N MET A 131 -9.24 26.46 15.74
CA MET A 131 -8.31 25.74 16.61
C MET A 131 -6.86 25.98 16.17
N VAL A 132 -5.91 25.48 16.97
CA VAL A 132 -4.47 25.53 16.66
C VAL A 132 -3.99 24.40 15.75
N ASN A 133 -4.75 23.30 15.68
CA ASN A 133 -4.43 22.13 14.85
C ASN A 133 -5.30 22.10 13.59
N GLY A 134 -4.81 21.50 12.51
CA GLY A 134 -5.61 21.22 11.32
C GLY A 134 -6.72 20.20 11.62
N THR A 135 -7.82 20.23 10.85
CA THR A 135 -8.98 19.33 11.07
C THR A 135 -9.65 18.93 9.75
N ALA A 136 -10.44 17.86 9.74
CA ALA A 136 -11.29 17.47 8.62
C ALA A 136 -12.53 16.76 9.17
N ILE A 137 -13.67 16.84 8.47
CA ILE A 137 -14.96 16.34 8.96
C ILE A 137 -15.48 15.26 8.01
N HIS A 138 -15.62 14.04 8.54
CA HIS A 138 -16.14 12.88 7.84
C HIS A 138 -17.64 12.68 8.07
N TRP A 139 -18.31 12.13 7.05
CA TRP A 139 -19.76 11.89 6.99
C TRP A 139 -20.01 10.38 7.04
N HIS A 140 -19.98 9.82 8.25
CA HIS A 140 -19.93 8.39 8.49
C HIS A 140 -21.10 7.64 7.86
N GLY A 141 -20.80 6.70 6.95
CA GLY A 141 -21.77 5.87 6.23
C GLY A 141 -22.34 6.48 4.94
N MET A 142 -21.98 7.72 4.60
CA MET A 142 -22.33 8.29 3.29
C MET A 142 -21.47 7.67 2.19
N PHE A 143 -22.09 7.23 1.09
CA PHE A 143 -21.36 6.57 0.00
C PHE A 143 -20.42 7.51 -0.77
N GLN A 144 -20.66 8.84 -0.70
CA GLN A 144 -19.89 9.85 -1.42
C GLN A 144 -19.73 9.55 -2.92
N ASN A 145 -20.77 8.96 -3.52
CA ASN A 145 -20.73 8.54 -4.92
C ASN A 145 -20.57 9.75 -5.85
N GLY A 146 -19.43 9.82 -6.54
CA GLY A 146 -19.06 10.95 -7.39
C GLY A 146 -18.57 12.20 -6.62
N THR A 147 -18.41 12.12 -5.30
CA THR A 147 -17.97 13.22 -4.44
C THR A 147 -16.92 12.79 -3.40
N ASN A 148 -16.03 11.84 -3.72
CA ASN A 148 -15.05 11.30 -2.76
C ASN A 148 -14.17 12.38 -2.08
N TRP A 149 -13.87 13.50 -2.74
CA TRP A 149 -13.13 14.62 -2.13
C TRP A 149 -13.91 15.38 -1.04
N MET A 150 -15.20 15.09 -0.85
CA MET A 150 -16.04 15.63 0.23
C MET A 150 -16.17 14.67 1.42
N ASP A 151 -15.50 13.52 1.36
CA ASP A 151 -15.55 12.50 2.40
C ASP A 151 -14.88 12.94 3.71
N GLY A 152 -13.90 13.84 3.69
CA GLY A 152 -13.38 14.44 4.91
C GLY A 152 -12.28 13.69 5.68
N THR A 153 -11.56 12.79 5.02
CA THR A 153 -10.57 11.91 5.63
C THR A 153 -9.14 12.43 5.40
N THR A 154 -8.49 12.87 6.48
CA THR A 154 -7.15 13.48 6.41
C THR A 154 -6.11 12.49 5.89
N GLY A 155 -5.38 12.87 4.84
CA GLY A 155 -4.34 12.02 4.24
C GLY A 155 -4.88 10.96 3.27
N ILE A 156 -6.20 10.86 3.10
CA ILE A 156 -6.84 10.05 2.06
C ILE A 156 -7.56 10.96 1.07
N THR A 157 -8.68 11.59 1.46
CA THR A 157 -9.53 12.34 0.53
C THR A 157 -9.24 13.84 0.50
N GLN A 158 -8.57 14.37 1.53
CA GLN A 158 -8.16 15.77 1.57
C GLN A 158 -6.98 16.05 2.52
N CYS A 159 -6.36 17.21 2.35
CA CYS A 159 -5.50 17.83 3.35
C CYS A 159 -6.36 18.35 4.53
N PRO A 160 -5.79 18.51 5.73
CA PRO A 160 -6.53 19.10 6.85
C PRO A 160 -6.80 20.59 6.60
N ILE A 161 -7.97 21.07 7.02
CA ILE A 161 -8.37 22.48 7.06
C ILE A 161 -7.43 23.21 8.04
N PRO A 162 -6.55 24.12 7.57
CA PRO A 162 -5.57 24.75 8.45
C PRO A 162 -6.23 25.70 9.48
N PRO A 163 -5.53 26.00 10.59
CA PRO A 163 -5.94 27.05 11.53
C PRO A 163 -6.26 28.38 10.83
N GLY A 164 -7.39 28.98 11.19
CA GLY A 164 -7.89 30.23 10.62
C GLY A 164 -8.52 30.12 9.23
N GLN A 165 -8.49 28.94 8.60
CA GLN A 165 -9.04 28.71 7.27
C GLN A 165 -10.42 28.05 7.33
N SER A 166 -11.11 28.05 6.18
CA SER A 166 -12.40 27.39 6.01
C SER A 166 -12.37 26.43 4.81
N PHE A 167 -13.20 25.39 4.88
CA PHE A 167 -13.51 24.50 3.78
C PHE A 167 -15.03 24.26 3.71
N THR A 168 -15.57 24.10 2.51
CA THR A 168 -17.01 23.87 2.31
C THR A 168 -17.23 22.48 1.75
N TYR A 169 -17.76 21.59 2.59
CA TYR A 169 -18.27 20.29 2.16
C TYR A 169 -19.56 20.49 1.39
N ASN A 170 -19.67 19.83 0.23
CA ASN A 170 -20.76 20.07 -0.70
C ASN A 170 -21.04 18.82 -1.52
N PHE A 171 -22.04 18.04 -1.12
CA PHE A 171 -22.41 16.78 -1.73
C PHE A 171 -23.93 16.58 -1.75
N THR A 172 -24.39 15.60 -2.52
CA THR A 172 -25.81 15.22 -2.61
C THR A 172 -25.95 13.80 -2.08
N VAL A 173 -27.10 13.45 -1.51
CA VAL A 173 -27.31 12.13 -0.89
C VAL A 173 -28.33 11.30 -1.71
N PRO A 174 -27.98 10.79 -2.89
CA PRO A 174 -28.91 10.03 -3.71
C PRO A 174 -29.10 8.61 -3.16
N ASN A 175 -30.34 8.15 -3.07
CA ASN A 175 -30.69 6.74 -2.79
C ASN A 175 -30.10 6.17 -1.49
N GLN A 176 -29.87 7.04 -0.49
CA GLN A 176 -29.55 6.65 0.88
C GLN A 176 -30.50 7.38 1.85
N TRP A 177 -30.89 6.71 2.92
CA TRP A 177 -31.62 7.25 4.06
C TRP A 177 -31.28 6.45 5.32
N GLY A 178 -31.71 6.92 6.49
CA GLY A 178 -31.48 6.27 7.78
C GLY A 178 -30.61 7.09 8.74
N THR A 179 -29.97 6.38 9.68
CA THR A 179 -29.19 6.97 10.78
C THR A 179 -27.69 6.96 10.51
N PHE A 180 -27.11 8.15 10.52
CA PHE A 180 -25.70 8.40 10.30
C PHE A 180 -25.19 9.42 11.33
N TRP A 181 -23.90 9.75 11.24
CA TRP A 181 -23.27 10.76 12.08
C TRP A 181 -22.08 11.38 11.34
N TRP A 182 -21.62 12.51 11.82
CA TRP A 182 -20.42 13.17 11.33
C TRP A 182 -19.43 13.35 12.48
N HIS A 183 -18.14 13.33 12.16
CA HIS A 183 -17.10 13.50 13.17
C HIS A 183 -15.80 14.01 12.57
N ALA A 184 -14.89 14.52 13.41
CA ALA A 184 -13.54 14.81 12.94
C ALA A 184 -12.82 13.52 12.51
N HIS A 185 -12.14 13.57 11.36
CA HIS A 185 -11.31 12.49 10.84
C HIS A 185 -9.86 12.99 10.65
N ALA A 186 -9.37 13.66 11.69
CA ALA A 186 -8.01 14.16 11.82
C ALA A 186 -7.47 13.77 13.21
N ALA A 187 -6.51 12.84 13.25
CA ALA A 187 -6.00 12.24 14.48
C ALA A 187 -7.15 11.76 15.39
N SER A 188 -7.07 12.03 16.70
CA SER A 188 -8.05 11.63 17.72
C SER A 188 -9.09 12.74 18.05
N GLN A 189 -9.21 13.78 17.23
CA GLN A 189 -9.98 14.99 17.56
C GLN A 189 -11.47 14.77 17.86
N TYR A 190 -12.10 13.73 17.33
CA TYR A 190 -13.52 13.48 17.59
C TYR A 190 -13.77 13.08 19.05
N ILE A 191 -12.82 12.38 19.68
CA ILE A 191 -12.84 11.98 21.09
C ILE A 191 -12.88 13.22 22.00
N ASP A 192 -12.25 14.31 21.56
CA ASP A 192 -12.24 15.58 22.29
C ASP A 192 -13.47 16.45 22.01
N GLY A 193 -14.40 16.03 21.15
CA GLY A 193 -15.74 16.63 21.07
C GLY A 193 -16.28 16.98 19.67
N ILE A 194 -15.50 16.78 18.59
CA ILE A 194 -15.96 17.06 17.22
C ILE A 194 -16.75 15.87 16.68
N ILE A 195 -18.01 15.76 17.13
CA ILE A 195 -18.98 14.73 16.73
C ILE A 195 -20.39 15.32 16.63
N GLY A 196 -21.26 14.74 15.81
CA GLY A 196 -22.69 15.06 15.83
C GLY A 196 -23.52 14.15 14.93
N PRO A 197 -24.85 14.13 15.09
CA PRO A 197 -25.71 13.20 14.34
C PRO A 197 -26.04 13.71 12.94
N MET A 198 -26.30 12.78 12.02
CA MET A 198 -26.72 13.05 10.65
C MET A 198 -27.89 12.13 10.27
N ILE A 199 -29.07 12.69 10.03
CA ILE A 199 -30.28 11.91 9.73
C ILE A 199 -30.75 12.25 8.32
N ILE A 200 -30.96 11.21 7.52
CA ILE A 200 -31.46 11.32 6.16
C ILE A 200 -32.82 10.64 6.08
N HIS A 201 -33.87 11.41 5.81
CA HIS A 201 -35.25 10.93 5.71
C HIS A 201 -35.58 10.50 4.29
N SER A 202 -36.55 9.59 4.13
CA SER A 202 -37.09 9.22 2.82
C SER A 202 -38.60 9.01 2.88
N PRO A 203 -39.39 9.50 1.89
CA PRO A 203 -40.78 9.11 1.76
C PRO A 203 -40.95 7.61 1.44
N ASP A 204 -39.89 6.97 0.95
CA ASP A 204 -39.87 5.55 0.57
C ASP A 204 -39.44 4.62 1.71
N GLU A 205 -39.16 5.17 2.91
CA GLU A 205 -38.79 4.37 4.08
C GLU A 205 -39.92 3.39 4.47
N PRO A 206 -39.66 2.06 4.52
CA PRO A 206 -40.69 1.05 4.82
C PRO A 206 -41.32 1.18 6.22
N HIS A 207 -40.57 1.75 7.16
CA HIS A 207 -41.00 1.91 8.55
C HIS A 207 -41.71 3.24 8.81
N LEU A 208 -41.86 4.10 7.80
CA LEU A 208 -42.58 5.36 7.93
C LEU A 208 -44.02 5.12 8.37
N GLY A 209 -44.47 5.83 9.42
CA GLY A 209 -45.78 5.64 10.05
C GLY A 209 -45.88 4.43 11.00
N LYS A 210 -44.81 3.65 11.19
CA LYS A 210 -44.73 2.59 12.22
C LYS A 210 -44.33 3.11 13.60
N TYR A 211 -43.91 4.37 13.68
CA TYR A 211 -43.62 5.12 14.89
C TYR A 211 -44.35 6.47 14.84
N ASP A 212 -44.55 7.06 16.01
CA ASP A 212 -45.26 8.33 16.18
C ASP A 212 -44.29 9.49 16.48
N GLN A 213 -43.09 9.17 16.98
CA GLN A 213 -42.04 10.12 17.35
C GLN A 213 -40.66 9.57 16.98
N ASP A 214 -39.68 10.45 16.69
CA ASP A 214 -38.33 10.10 16.25
C ASP A 214 -37.25 10.86 17.04
N LEU A 215 -36.35 10.13 17.68
CA LEU A 215 -35.36 10.61 18.65
C LEU A 215 -33.97 10.07 18.33
N VAL A 216 -32.92 10.87 18.55
CA VAL A 216 -31.52 10.43 18.45
C VAL A 216 -30.89 10.24 19.83
N MET A 217 -30.19 9.12 20.01
CA MET A 217 -29.45 8.75 21.21
C MET A 217 -28.01 8.39 20.84
N MET A 218 -27.08 9.30 21.10
CA MET A 218 -25.65 9.04 21.03
C MET A 218 -25.17 8.49 22.37
N VAL A 219 -24.43 7.40 22.33
CA VAL A 219 -23.67 6.85 23.47
C VAL A 219 -22.19 7.02 23.18
N SER A 220 -21.37 7.31 24.19
CA SER A 220 -19.92 7.41 24.03
C SER A 220 -19.21 7.05 25.33
N ASP A 221 -18.00 6.55 25.24
CA ASP A 221 -17.05 6.65 26.36
C ASP A 221 -16.59 8.11 26.51
N HIS A 222 -15.98 8.41 27.66
CA HIS A 222 -15.51 9.75 27.98
C HIS A 222 -14.25 9.70 28.83
N TYR A 223 -13.28 10.49 28.42
CA TYR A 223 -12.00 10.65 29.08
C TYR A 223 -11.93 12.03 29.73
N HIS A 224 -11.24 12.15 30.86
CA HIS A 224 -10.97 13.43 31.51
C HIS A 224 -9.64 14.06 31.07
N SER A 225 -8.76 13.26 30.48
CA SER A 225 -7.52 13.69 29.83
C SER A 225 -7.72 14.00 28.35
N ASP A 226 -6.90 14.89 27.79
CA ASP A 226 -6.95 15.21 26.35
C ASP A 226 -6.46 14.02 25.50
N SER A 227 -7.09 13.82 24.33
CA SER A 227 -6.79 12.67 23.49
C SER A 227 -5.34 12.67 22.97
N GLY A 228 -4.72 13.85 22.80
CA GLY A 228 -3.32 13.96 22.37
C GLY A 228 -2.36 13.35 23.40
N SER A 229 -2.55 13.67 24.68
CA SER A 229 -1.78 13.09 25.79
C SER A 229 -2.02 11.57 25.92
N LEU A 230 -3.27 11.12 25.76
CA LEU A 230 -3.62 9.70 25.82
C LEU A 230 -2.99 8.90 24.68
N VAL A 231 -3.05 9.40 23.45
CA VAL A 231 -2.40 8.77 22.28
C VAL A 231 -0.88 8.78 22.44
N ALA A 232 -0.29 9.86 22.96
CA ALA A 232 1.14 9.92 23.21
C ALA A 232 1.59 8.90 24.27
N TRP A 233 0.81 8.68 25.33
CA TRP A 233 1.05 7.61 26.30
C TRP A 233 0.87 6.24 25.67
N TYR A 234 -0.22 6.02 24.93
CA TYR A 234 -0.52 4.74 24.27
C TYR A 234 0.58 4.32 23.29
N LEU A 235 1.13 5.27 22.54
CA LEU A 235 2.24 5.05 21.60
C LEU A 235 3.62 5.20 22.25
N SER A 236 3.73 5.00 23.56
CA SER A 236 5.01 5.00 24.29
C SER A 236 5.32 3.62 24.86
N THR A 237 6.58 3.38 25.21
CA THR A 237 6.97 2.15 25.92
C THR A 237 6.28 1.98 27.28
N ALA A 238 5.69 3.05 27.84
CA ALA A 238 5.06 3.01 29.16
C ALA A 238 3.64 2.42 29.16
N SER A 239 3.01 2.28 27.99
CA SER A 239 1.70 1.62 27.87
C SER A 239 1.82 0.12 27.70
N GLU A 240 2.97 -0.37 27.22
CA GLU A 240 3.14 -1.77 26.79
C GLU A 240 2.05 -2.22 25.78
N GLY A 241 1.54 -1.29 24.98
CA GLY A 241 0.46 -1.56 24.02
C GLY A 241 -0.95 -1.63 24.62
N VAL A 242 -1.11 -1.38 25.93
CA VAL A 242 -2.41 -1.35 26.60
C VAL A 242 -3.18 -0.08 26.26
N GLU A 243 -4.42 -0.24 25.79
CA GLU A 243 -5.29 0.88 25.43
C GLU A 243 -5.74 1.70 26.66
N PRO A 244 -5.85 3.03 26.54
CA PRO A 244 -6.40 3.87 27.60
C PRO A 244 -7.86 3.53 27.88
N VAL A 245 -8.17 3.10 29.10
CA VAL A 245 -9.54 2.83 29.54
C VAL A 245 -10.23 4.15 29.95
N PRO A 246 -11.47 4.40 29.50
CA PRO A 246 -12.16 5.66 29.77
C PRO A 246 -12.45 5.86 31.26
N ASP A 247 -12.65 7.12 31.64
CA ASP A 247 -12.97 7.53 33.02
C ASP A 247 -14.47 7.45 33.29
N ASN A 248 -15.29 7.59 32.24
CA ASN A 248 -16.74 7.57 32.31
C ASN A 248 -17.35 7.27 30.93
N GLY A 249 -18.68 7.34 30.80
CA GLY A 249 -19.35 7.45 29.50
C GLY A 249 -20.48 8.48 29.50
N LEU A 250 -21.10 8.73 28.35
CA LEU A 250 -22.11 9.76 28.14
C LEU A 250 -23.30 9.22 27.32
N ILE A 251 -24.49 9.76 27.59
CA ILE A 251 -25.66 9.64 26.71
C ILE A 251 -26.04 11.06 26.27
N ASN A 252 -26.09 11.32 24.96
CA ASN A 252 -26.29 12.66 24.38
C ASN A 252 -25.41 13.74 25.04
N GLY A 253 -24.14 13.39 25.30
CA GLY A 253 -23.15 14.29 25.92
C GLY A 253 -23.41 14.62 27.39
N ARG A 254 -24.17 13.78 28.11
CA ARG A 254 -24.51 14.00 29.52
C ARG A 254 -24.32 12.74 30.34
N ASN A 255 -23.72 12.89 31.51
CA ASN A 255 -23.73 11.90 32.58
C ASN A 255 -23.43 12.58 33.92
N SER A 256 -23.29 11.79 34.98
CA SER A 256 -22.76 12.23 36.27
C SER A 256 -21.55 11.38 36.60
N PHE A 257 -20.47 12.02 37.03
CA PHE A 257 -19.25 11.38 37.52
C PHE A 257 -19.09 11.61 39.02
N ASP A 258 -18.61 10.64 39.80
CA ASP A 258 -18.24 10.92 41.20
C ASP A 258 -16.83 11.51 41.26
N CYS A 259 -16.73 12.81 41.50
CA CYS A 259 -15.47 13.53 41.63
C CYS A 259 -14.53 12.98 42.72
N SER A 260 -15.04 12.23 43.70
CA SER A 260 -14.18 11.54 44.67
C SER A 260 -13.30 10.46 44.04
N MET A 261 -13.70 9.97 42.86
CA MET A 261 -13.01 8.93 42.10
C MET A 261 -11.95 9.48 41.15
N ALA A 262 -11.94 10.78 40.85
CA ALA A 262 -10.98 11.40 39.93
C ALA A 262 -9.50 11.12 40.29
N SER A 263 -9.19 11.05 41.59
CA SER A 263 -7.83 10.75 42.08
C SER A 263 -7.43 9.28 41.95
N LYS A 264 -8.39 8.41 41.65
CA LYS A 264 -8.22 6.96 41.45
C LYS A 264 -8.28 6.56 39.97
N ALA A 265 -8.49 7.52 39.07
CA ALA A 265 -8.49 7.28 37.64
C ALA A 265 -7.14 6.70 37.20
N LEU A 266 -7.15 5.93 36.10
CA LEU A 266 -5.92 5.39 35.50
C LEU A 266 -4.94 6.51 35.11
N PHE A 267 -5.47 7.64 34.65
CA PHE A 267 -4.73 8.88 34.41
C PHE A 267 -5.19 9.95 35.40
N PRO A 268 -4.67 9.96 36.64
CA PRO A 268 -5.12 10.88 37.66
C PRO A 268 -4.68 12.30 37.31
N THR A 269 -5.60 13.08 36.73
CA THR A 269 -5.38 14.50 36.57
C THR A 269 -5.49 15.15 37.94
N THR A 270 -4.38 15.64 38.47
CA THR A 270 -4.42 16.39 39.74
C THR A 270 -5.15 17.70 39.49
N PRO A 271 -6.15 18.09 40.29
CA PRO A 271 -6.66 19.46 40.24
C PRO A 271 -5.49 20.43 40.54
N GLY A 272 -4.88 21.00 39.51
CA GLY A 272 -3.75 21.92 39.65
C GLY A 272 -2.44 21.59 38.94
N SER A 273 -2.33 20.55 38.11
CA SER A 273 -1.17 20.36 37.22
C SER A 273 -1.54 20.68 35.76
N GLY A 274 -1.06 21.82 35.27
CA GLY A 274 -0.84 22.04 33.83
C GLY A 274 -1.95 22.68 32.99
N TYR A 275 -3.18 22.86 33.47
CA TYR A 275 -4.15 23.87 33.02
C TYR A 275 -5.05 24.13 34.23
N GLY A 276 -5.31 25.40 34.57
CA GLY A 276 -5.74 25.81 35.91
C GLY A 276 -6.91 25.01 36.52
N LYS A 277 -6.73 24.52 37.76
CA LYS A 277 -7.78 24.07 38.71
C LYS A 277 -9.08 23.54 38.05
N ASN A 278 -9.02 22.43 37.31
CA ASN A 278 -10.24 21.83 36.74
C ASN A 278 -11.27 21.59 37.84
N ARG A 279 -12.47 22.17 37.67
CA ARG A 279 -13.57 22.04 38.63
C ARG A 279 -14.27 20.71 38.37
N CYS A 280 -14.62 19.99 39.43
CA CYS A 280 -15.43 18.79 39.32
C CYS A 280 -16.66 18.90 40.23
N PHE A 281 -17.83 18.56 39.69
CA PHE A 281 -19.11 18.55 40.41
C PHE A 281 -19.81 17.21 40.26
N SER A 282 -19.98 16.45 41.37
CA SER A 282 -20.48 15.08 41.30
C SER A 282 -21.97 14.93 40.93
N ASN A 283 -22.64 16.01 40.55
CA ASN A 283 -24.09 16.07 40.34
C ASN A 283 -24.46 16.65 38.98
N ALA A 284 -23.65 16.42 37.95
CA ALA A 284 -24.02 16.79 36.59
C ALA A 284 -25.29 16.06 36.13
N PRO A 285 -26.15 16.71 35.34
CA PRO A 285 -27.43 16.16 34.94
C PRO A 285 -27.26 15.00 33.95
N ARG A 286 -28.14 13.99 34.07
CA ARG A 286 -28.24 12.88 33.11
C ARG A 286 -29.09 13.28 31.90
N ALA A 287 -28.96 12.55 30.81
CA ALA A 287 -29.88 12.69 29.67
C ALA A 287 -31.30 12.26 30.07
N VAL A 288 -32.30 13.05 29.65
CA VAL A 288 -33.72 12.78 29.90
C VAL A 288 -34.46 12.73 28.57
N PHE A 289 -35.17 11.64 28.33
CA PHE A 289 -36.00 11.41 27.15
C PHE A 289 -37.47 11.41 27.59
N GLU A 290 -38.21 12.45 27.20
CA GLU A 290 -39.62 12.57 27.55
C GLU A 290 -40.51 11.82 26.57
N VAL A 291 -41.40 10.98 27.10
CA VAL A 291 -42.34 10.17 26.31
C VAL A 291 -43.78 10.38 26.75
N GLU A 292 -44.71 10.19 25.83
CA GLU A 292 -46.15 10.23 26.07
C GLU A 292 -46.70 8.81 26.01
N GLN A 293 -47.56 8.47 26.97
CA GLN A 293 -48.14 7.15 27.07
C GLN A 293 -48.89 6.78 25.78
N GLY A 294 -48.68 5.54 25.32
CA GLY A 294 -49.33 4.95 24.16
C GLY A 294 -48.65 5.26 22.82
N LEU A 295 -47.70 6.19 22.78
CA LEU A 295 -46.95 6.50 21.57
C LEU A 295 -45.77 5.53 21.36
N ARG A 296 -45.40 5.38 20.09
CA ARG A 296 -44.26 4.60 19.62
C ARG A 296 -43.13 5.55 19.24
N TYR A 297 -41.96 5.35 19.83
CA TYR A 297 -40.77 6.17 19.62
C TYR A 297 -39.73 5.39 18.83
N ARG A 298 -39.31 5.90 17.67
CA ARG A 298 -38.05 5.47 17.06
C ARG A 298 -36.91 6.12 17.83
N ILE A 299 -36.00 5.31 18.34
CA ILE A 299 -34.77 5.73 19.00
C ILE A 299 -33.62 5.31 18.08
N ARG A 300 -32.90 6.30 17.56
CA ARG A 300 -31.73 6.15 16.70
C ARG A 300 -30.47 6.13 17.55
N ILE A 301 -30.01 4.94 17.89
CA ILE A 301 -28.87 4.68 18.75
C ILE A 301 -27.60 4.77 17.92
N ILE A 302 -26.63 5.58 18.36
CA ILE A 302 -25.34 5.80 17.68
C ILE A 302 -24.24 5.65 18.71
N ASN A 303 -23.30 4.72 18.53
CA ASN A 303 -22.10 4.69 19.35
C ASN A 303 -21.03 5.61 18.74
N THR A 304 -20.74 6.68 19.47
CA THR A 304 -19.79 7.75 19.11
C THR A 304 -18.53 7.74 19.99
N GLY A 305 -18.34 6.67 20.78
CA GLY A 305 -17.16 6.47 21.61
C GLY A 305 -15.89 6.16 20.80
N SER A 306 -14.79 5.99 21.50
CA SER A 306 -13.49 5.66 20.89
C SER A 306 -13.11 4.19 21.02
N PHE A 307 -13.56 3.53 22.08
CA PHE A 307 -13.11 2.19 22.46
C PHE A 307 -14.24 1.30 23.00
N ALA A 308 -15.13 1.84 23.85
CA ALA A 308 -16.10 1.04 24.57
C ALA A 308 -17.26 0.55 23.68
N ASP A 309 -17.53 -0.76 23.78
CA ASP A 309 -18.76 -1.37 23.29
C ASP A 309 -19.88 -1.23 24.31
N PHE A 310 -21.04 -0.80 23.87
CA PHE A 310 -22.20 -0.58 24.73
C PHE A 310 -23.28 -1.62 24.51
N LYS A 311 -23.93 -2.06 25.60
CA LYS A 311 -25.24 -2.69 25.55
C LYS A 311 -26.30 -1.69 25.98
N VAL A 312 -27.10 -1.23 25.02
CA VAL A 312 -28.17 -0.26 25.25
C VAL A 312 -29.48 -0.96 25.58
N SER A 313 -30.14 -0.54 26.64
CA SER A 313 -31.44 -1.06 27.06
C SER A 313 -32.27 -0.01 27.79
N VAL A 314 -33.57 -0.27 27.89
CA VAL A 314 -34.49 0.53 28.68
C VAL A 314 -35.24 -0.39 29.62
N ASP A 315 -35.16 -0.10 30.92
CA ASP A 315 -35.81 -0.92 31.94
C ASP A 315 -37.30 -1.10 31.64
N GLU A 316 -37.78 -2.33 31.70
CA GLU A 316 -39.19 -2.68 31.50
C GLU A 316 -39.78 -2.32 30.11
N HIS A 317 -38.94 -2.00 29.13
CA HIS A 317 -39.32 -1.72 27.74
C HIS A 317 -38.47 -2.53 26.76
N GLU A 318 -39.13 -3.29 25.88
CA GLU A 318 -38.43 -3.97 24.79
C GLU A 318 -38.15 -2.99 23.64
N LEU A 319 -37.08 -3.27 22.89
CA LEU A 319 -36.63 -2.48 21.75
C LEU A 319 -36.82 -3.31 20.48
N THR A 320 -37.62 -2.82 19.55
CA THR A 320 -37.82 -3.48 18.25
C THR A 320 -36.89 -2.86 17.22
N VAL A 321 -35.75 -3.48 16.97
CA VAL A 321 -34.75 -3.05 15.97
C VAL A 321 -35.36 -3.11 14.58
N ILE A 322 -35.29 -1.99 13.85
CA ILE A 322 -35.84 -1.81 12.49
C ILE A 322 -34.81 -1.34 11.47
N GLU A 323 -33.64 -0.89 11.92
CA GLU A 323 -32.58 -0.38 11.04
C GLU A 323 -31.22 -0.74 11.66
N ALA A 324 -30.26 -1.14 10.83
CA ALA A 324 -28.86 -1.26 11.19
C ALA A 324 -28.01 -0.50 10.15
N ASP A 325 -27.21 0.47 10.59
CA ASP A 325 -26.29 1.26 9.76
C ASP A 325 -26.90 1.96 8.52
N GLY A 326 -28.19 2.33 8.60
CA GLY A 326 -28.93 2.94 7.48
C GLY A 326 -29.56 1.93 6.52
N VAL A 327 -29.49 0.63 6.83
CA VAL A 327 -30.21 -0.43 6.12
C VAL A 327 -31.47 -0.76 6.90
N ASP A 328 -32.63 -0.62 6.26
CA ASP A 328 -33.92 -1.06 6.82
C ASP A 328 -33.92 -2.58 7.01
N MET A 329 -34.46 -3.05 8.14
CA MET A 329 -34.42 -4.44 8.57
C MET A 329 -35.82 -4.98 8.79
N ILE A 330 -35.99 -6.29 8.64
CA ILE A 330 -37.17 -6.97 9.17
C ILE A 330 -37.17 -6.78 10.70
N PRO A 331 -38.25 -6.26 11.32
CA PRO A 331 -38.25 -5.91 12.72
C PRO A 331 -37.90 -7.08 13.65
N VAL A 332 -36.98 -6.86 14.59
CA VAL A 332 -36.60 -7.85 15.62
C VAL A 332 -36.64 -7.23 17.01
N THR A 333 -37.39 -7.85 17.91
CA THR A 333 -37.54 -7.38 19.29
C THR A 333 -36.46 -7.99 20.19
N VAL A 334 -35.74 -7.12 20.89
CA VAL A 334 -34.68 -7.47 21.84
C VAL A 334 -34.81 -6.62 23.11
N GLN A 335 -34.25 -7.11 24.20
CA GLN A 335 -34.20 -6.35 25.47
C GLN A 335 -32.95 -5.45 25.55
N ARG A 336 -31.87 -5.87 24.89
CA ARG A 336 -30.57 -5.18 24.87
C ARG A 336 -30.04 -5.17 23.44
N VAL A 337 -29.54 -4.02 23.01
CA VAL A 337 -28.89 -3.85 21.71
C VAL A 337 -27.38 -3.66 21.97
N PRO A 338 -26.52 -4.63 21.64
CA PRO A 338 -25.07 -4.39 21.58
C PRO A 338 -24.77 -3.43 20.42
N VAL A 339 -23.96 -2.41 20.67
CA VAL A 339 -23.58 -1.39 19.71
C VAL A 339 -22.07 -1.13 19.83
N HIS A 340 -21.32 -1.61 18.86
CA HIS A 340 -19.88 -1.36 18.74
C HIS A 340 -19.62 0.08 18.31
N VAL A 341 -18.40 0.56 18.55
CA VAL A 341 -17.98 1.91 18.13
C VAL A 341 -18.34 2.13 16.65
N ALA A 342 -18.91 3.30 16.37
CA ALA A 342 -19.38 3.76 15.06
C ALA A 342 -20.65 3.11 14.48
N GLN A 343 -21.15 2.01 15.05
CA GLN A 343 -22.41 1.38 14.62
C GLN A 343 -23.64 2.21 15.00
N ARG A 344 -24.72 2.02 14.23
CA ARG A 344 -26.03 2.62 14.46
C ARG A 344 -27.12 1.57 14.38
N TYR A 345 -28.05 1.65 15.32
CA TYR A 345 -29.30 0.90 15.28
C TYR A 345 -30.49 1.83 15.49
N SER A 346 -31.53 1.72 14.68
CA SER A 346 -32.82 2.32 15.04
C SER A 346 -33.73 1.26 15.63
N ALA A 347 -34.33 1.56 16.78
CA ALA A 347 -35.29 0.68 17.42
C ALA A 347 -36.58 1.42 17.79
N ILE A 348 -37.72 0.74 17.66
CA ILE A 348 -39.01 1.23 18.14
C ILE A 348 -39.20 0.81 19.60
N LEU A 349 -39.42 1.79 20.47
CA LEU A 349 -39.87 1.65 21.84
C LEU A 349 -41.35 2.02 21.92
N VAL A 350 -42.16 1.18 22.56
CA VAL A 350 -43.58 1.49 22.81
C VAL A 350 -43.74 1.98 24.24
N ALA A 351 -44.26 3.20 24.43
CA ALA A 351 -44.48 3.79 25.75
C ALA A 351 -45.75 3.23 26.41
N ASN A 352 -45.75 1.94 26.76
CA ASN A 352 -46.93 1.16 27.14
C ASN A 352 -47.23 1.13 28.66
N HIS A 353 -46.47 1.82 29.50
CA HIS A 353 -46.72 1.88 30.95
C HIS A 353 -47.76 2.96 31.30
N GLN A 354 -48.61 2.69 32.30
CA GLN A 354 -49.63 3.64 32.76
C GLN A 354 -49.00 4.88 33.42
N SER A 355 -49.40 6.08 32.97
CA SER A 355 -48.92 7.37 33.49
C SER A 355 -49.45 7.74 34.89
N ASP A 356 -50.46 7.03 35.37
CA ASP A 356 -51.29 7.44 36.52
C ASP A 356 -50.61 7.29 37.89
N ALA A 357 -49.38 6.75 37.94
CA ALA A 357 -48.57 6.76 39.14
C ALA A 357 -47.75 8.06 39.23
N THR A 358 -48.37 9.15 39.66
CA THR A 358 -47.66 10.40 40.00
C THR A 358 -46.79 10.16 41.23
N VAL A 359 -45.49 10.45 41.16
CA VAL A 359 -44.64 10.48 42.36
C VAL A 359 -44.77 11.87 43.00
N ALA A 360 -45.29 11.92 44.23
CA ALA A 360 -45.41 13.18 44.96
C ALA A 360 -44.00 13.77 45.24
N THR A 361 -43.67 14.91 44.64
CA THR A 361 -42.42 15.60 44.91
C THR A 361 -42.53 16.45 46.18
N ALA A 362 -41.41 16.62 46.90
CA ALA A 362 -41.33 17.47 48.10
C ALA A 362 -41.63 18.98 47.85
N GLY A 363 -41.88 19.37 46.59
CA GLY A 363 -42.23 20.71 46.15
C GLY A 363 -43.60 20.84 45.48
N GLY A 364 -44.43 19.78 45.44
CA GLY A 364 -45.80 19.83 44.91
C GLY A 364 -45.94 19.75 43.39
N ALA A 365 -44.87 19.50 42.63
CA ALA A 365 -44.93 19.24 41.19
C ALA A 365 -45.18 17.74 40.93
N GLU A 366 -46.16 17.40 40.09
CA GLU A 366 -46.45 16.03 39.67
C GLU A 366 -45.47 15.61 38.56
N MET A 367 -44.65 14.59 38.82
CA MET A 367 -43.75 13.98 37.83
C MET A 367 -44.28 12.62 37.39
N GLY A 368 -44.23 12.33 36.09
CA GLY A 368 -44.65 11.03 35.55
C GLY A 368 -43.62 9.93 35.81
N LYS A 369 -44.08 8.67 35.70
CA LYS A 369 -43.25 7.48 35.93
C LYS A 369 -41.97 7.54 35.09
N SER A 370 -40.84 7.20 35.71
CA SER A 370 -39.51 7.26 35.09
C SER A 370 -38.83 5.88 35.12
N PHE A 371 -38.02 5.60 34.10
CA PHE A 371 -37.29 4.35 33.90
C PHE A 371 -35.83 4.63 33.56
N TRP A 372 -34.94 3.71 33.91
CA TRP A 372 -33.55 3.80 33.47
C TRP A 372 -33.40 3.45 32.00
N ILE A 373 -32.65 4.28 31.30
CA ILE A 373 -31.96 3.93 30.07
C ILE A 373 -30.54 3.56 30.48
N ARG A 374 -30.05 2.42 30.03
CA ARG A 374 -28.71 1.91 30.38
C ARG A 374 -27.90 1.75 29.12
N ALA A 375 -26.70 2.31 29.11
CA ALA A 375 -25.65 2.01 28.15
C ALA A 375 -24.48 1.41 28.93
N GLU A 376 -24.41 0.09 28.95
CA GLU A 376 -23.46 -0.66 29.77
C GLU A 376 -22.22 -1.02 28.95
N MET A 377 -21.04 -0.57 29.40
CA MET A 377 -19.77 -0.88 28.74
C MET A 377 -19.35 -2.34 28.97
N ASN A 378 -18.78 -2.99 27.95
CA ASN A 378 -18.16 -4.30 28.12
C ASN A 378 -16.78 -4.19 28.77
N THR A 379 -16.69 -4.35 30.08
CA THR A 379 -15.39 -4.33 30.76
C THR A 379 -14.51 -5.51 30.39
N ASN A 380 -15.05 -6.61 29.84
CA ASN A 380 -14.23 -7.74 29.36
C ASN A 380 -13.43 -7.40 28.10
N CYS A 381 -13.77 -6.31 27.39
CA CYS A 381 -13.00 -5.81 26.27
C CYS A 381 -11.83 -4.90 26.71
N PHE A 382 -11.67 -4.63 28.01
CA PHE A 382 -10.60 -3.80 28.54
C PHE A 382 -9.48 -4.65 29.14
N ASN A 383 -8.24 -4.37 28.75
CA ASN A 383 -7.06 -5.08 29.23
C ASN A 383 -6.64 -4.68 30.66
N VAL A 384 -7.06 -3.50 31.12
CA VAL A 384 -6.76 -2.99 32.46
C VAL A 384 -8.02 -2.43 33.11
N GLU A 385 -8.04 -2.42 34.43
CA GLU A 385 -9.13 -1.78 35.18
C GLU A 385 -8.84 -0.29 35.35
N ASN A 386 -9.86 0.56 35.12
CA ASN A 386 -9.85 1.95 35.58
C ASN A 386 -10.73 2.04 36.84
N PRO A 387 -10.15 2.22 38.05
CA PRO A 387 -10.94 2.26 39.28
C PRO A 387 -11.95 3.40 39.34
N ALA A 388 -11.79 4.44 38.52
CA ALA A 388 -12.75 5.55 38.45
C ALA A 388 -13.96 5.28 37.55
N LEU A 389 -13.88 4.29 36.67
CA LEU A 389 -14.92 4.00 35.69
C LEU A 389 -16.16 3.41 36.36
N GLU A 390 -17.32 3.99 36.07
CA GLU A 390 -18.63 3.37 36.25
C GLU A 390 -19.11 2.83 34.89
N PRO A 391 -19.05 1.51 34.64
CA PRO A 391 -19.36 0.94 33.33
C PRO A 391 -20.84 1.09 32.94
N SER A 392 -21.74 1.27 33.91
CA SER A 392 -23.18 1.42 33.67
C SER A 392 -23.57 2.89 33.51
N VAL A 393 -23.48 3.41 32.28
CA VAL A 393 -23.93 4.77 31.95
C VAL A 393 -25.46 4.82 31.97
N LYS A 394 -26.04 5.77 32.72
CA LYS A 394 -27.50 5.85 32.92
C LYS A 394 -28.11 7.15 32.40
N GLY A 395 -29.19 7.02 31.63
CA GLY A 395 -30.12 8.07 31.23
C GLY A 395 -31.53 7.81 31.79
N ILE A 396 -32.45 8.74 31.59
CA ILE A 396 -33.81 8.66 32.16
C ILE A 396 -34.83 8.70 31.02
N LEU A 397 -35.70 7.70 30.94
CA LEU A 397 -36.93 7.76 30.16
C LEU A 397 -38.05 8.24 31.09
N ARG A 398 -38.71 9.37 30.77
CA ARG A 398 -39.71 10.00 31.64
C ARG A 398 -41.05 10.16 30.93
N TYR A 399 -42.11 9.61 31.51
CA TYR A 399 -43.46 9.82 30.99
C TYR A 399 -43.96 11.22 31.33
N LYS A 400 -44.58 11.92 30.37
CA LYS A 400 -45.26 13.20 30.61
C LYS A 400 -46.55 12.96 31.41
N THR A 401 -46.84 13.85 32.35
CA THR A 401 -48.15 13.95 32.99
C THR A 401 -49.08 14.72 32.05
N GLY A 402 -50.27 14.18 31.78
CA GLY A 402 -51.22 14.81 30.85
C GLY A 402 -51.66 16.20 31.31
N PRO A 403 -52.10 17.10 30.41
CA PRO A 403 -52.72 18.36 30.81
C PRO A 403 -54.07 18.06 31.46
N THR A 404 -54.22 18.46 32.73
CA THR A 404 -55.54 18.67 33.32
C THR A 404 -56.29 19.69 32.47
N SER A 405 -57.48 19.31 32.01
CA SER A 405 -58.39 20.12 31.21
C SER A 405 -58.60 21.53 31.79
N ALA A 406 -58.26 22.59 31.04
CA ALA A 406 -59.11 23.77 30.83
C ALA A 406 -58.44 24.89 29.98
N SER A 407 -59.21 25.35 28.99
CA SER A 407 -59.26 26.71 28.44
C SER A 407 -58.19 27.20 27.46
N THR A 408 -58.57 27.12 26.18
CA THR A 408 -58.44 28.13 25.12
C THR A 408 -58.09 29.57 25.57
N ASN A 409 -57.03 30.14 24.97
CA ASN A 409 -56.94 31.45 24.30
C ASN A 409 -55.54 32.07 24.43
N GLY A 410 -55.01 32.57 23.30
CA GLY A 410 -53.99 33.62 23.30
C GLY A 410 -52.60 33.19 22.84
N ALA A 411 -52.30 33.45 21.57
CA ALA A 411 -50.93 33.62 21.10
C ALA A 411 -50.36 34.94 21.63
N SER A 412 -49.21 34.91 22.32
CA SER A 412 -48.16 35.95 22.35
C SER A 412 -47.23 35.76 23.55
N ASP A 413 -45.93 35.96 23.32
CA ASP A 413 -44.90 36.32 24.31
C ASP A 413 -44.66 35.42 25.53
N ILE A 414 -43.56 34.67 25.51
CA ILE A 414 -42.80 34.36 26.72
C ILE A 414 -41.34 34.76 26.50
N THR A 415 -41.09 36.03 26.77
CA THR A 415 -39.79 36.60 27.16
C THR A 415 -39.19 35.88 28.37
N LYS A 416 -37.91 35.50 28.24
CA LYS A 416 -36.86 35.51 29.28
C LYS A 416 -37.35 35.44 30.75
N HIS A 417 -37.50 34.23 31.28
CA HIS A 417 -37.42 34.03 32.73
C HIS A 417 -36.03 33.52 33.13
N LYS A 418 -35.19 34.46 33.58
CA LYS A 418 -34.03 34.20 34.42
C LYS A 418 -34.51 33.55 35.72
N ILE A 419 -34.18 32.28 35.94
CA ILE A 419 -34.25 31.68 37.26
C ILE A 419 -32.87 31.82 37.89
N ASN A 420 -32.77 32.74 38.86
CA ASN A 420 -31.63 32.83 39.77
C ASN A 420 -31.57 31.56 40.63
N GLN A 421 -30.51 30.77 40.51
CA GLN A 421 -30.14 29.77 41.53
C GLN A 421 -28.72 30.01 42.03
N SER A 422 -28.60 30.96 42.95
CA SER A 422 -27.51 30.98 43.94
C SER A 422 -28.00 30.32 45.23
N ASN A 423 -27.20 29.42 45.79
CA ASN A 423 -27.27 28.88 47.16
C ASN A 423 -28.34 27.81 47.47
N ASN A 424 -28.26 26.63 46.86
CA ASN A 424 -28.82 25.39 47.45
C ASN A 424 -28.03 24.12 47.08
N ASN A 425 -26.70 24.14 47.29
CA ASN A 425 -25.79 23.00 47.09
C ASN A 425 -25.90 21.87 48.15
N LYS A 426 -27.11 21.44 48.55
CA LYS A 426 -27.21 20.29 49.49
C LYS A 426 -28.46 19.41 49.43
N LYS A 427 -29.37 19.59 48.47
CA LYS A 427 -30.48 18.67 48.21
C LYS A 427 -30.85 18.68 46.72
N MET A 428 -30.04 18.04 45.89
CA MET A 428 -30.55 17.55 44.61
C MET A 428 -31.32 16.28 44.94
N ASN A 429 -32.65 16.40 44.89
CA ASN A 429 -33.59 15.47 45.51
C ASN A 429 -33.44 14.03 44.98
N SER A 430 -33.63 13.08 45.88
CA SER A 430 -33.81 11.63 45.67
C SER A 430 -35.01 11.24 44.79
N LEU A 431 -35.56 12.17 44.00
CA LEU A 431 -36.84 12.06 43.28
C LEU A 431 -36.68 11.95 41.76
N GLU A 432 -35.50 12.21 41.21
CA GLU A 432 -35.23 12.01 39.77
C GLU A 432 -34.68 10.62 39.42
N ILE A 433 -34.38 9.79 40.42
CA ILE A 433 -33.76 8.48 40.26
C ILE A 433 -34.88 7.45 39.97
N PRO A 434 -34.97 6.87 38.77
CA PRO A 434 -35.90 5.78 38.50
C PRO A 434 -35.73 4.60 39.48
N SER A 435 -36.84 4.03 39.91
CA SER A 435 -36.88 2.79 40.70
C SER A 435 -37.20 1.56 39.84
N SER A 436 -37.02 1.68 38.52
CA SER A 436 -37.35 0.63 37.55
C SER A 436 -36.48 -0.61 37.72
N LYS A 437 -37.01 -1.76 37.33
CA LYS A 437 -36.26 -3.02 37.35
C LYS A 437 -35.52 -3.22 36.04
N ASP A 438 -34.22 -3.46 36.14
CA ASP A 438 -33.41 -3.89 35.00
C ASP A 438 -33.89 -5.24 34.44
N TRP A 439 -33.62 -5.49 33.17
CA TRP A 439 -33.78 -6.81 32.56
C TRP A 439 -32.86 -7.82 33.26
N GLU A 440 -33.32 -9.06 33.43
CA GLU A 440 -32.47 -10.11 34.02
C GLU A 440 -31.16 -10.19 33.26
N ALA A 441 -30.06 -10.47 33.98
CA ALA A 441 -28.75 -10.60 33.38
C ALA A 441 -28.75 -11.78 32.40
N SER A 442 -29.11 -11.52 31.14
CA SER A 442 -28.65 -12.34 30.03
C SER A 442 -27.14 -12.31 30.14
N ALA A 443 -26.52 -13.45 30.50
CA ALA A 443 -25.08 -13.54 30.74
C ALA A 443 -24.36 -12.69 29.70
N TRP A 444 -23.57 -11.71 30.16
CA TRP A 444 -22.64 -11.04 29.28
C TRP A 444 -21.94 -12.16 28.51
N SER A 445 -22.07 -12.19 27.18
CA SER A 445 -21.04 -12.87 26.42
C SER A 445 -19.74 -12.26 26.91
N PRO A 446 -18.77 -13.05 27.42
CA PRO A 446 -17.46 -12.51 27.75
C PRO A 446 -16.80 -11.93 26.49
N HIS A 447 -17.33 -12.27 25.30
CA HIS A 447 -16.91 -11.77 24.01
C HIS A 447 -17.63 -10.47 23.62
N CYS A 448 -16.90 -9.61 22.91
CA CYS A 448 -17.36 -8.36 22.34
C CYS A 448 -18.18 -8.65 21.06
N ASP A 449 -19.35 -9.26 21.22
CA ASP A 449 -20.16 -9.77 20.09
C ASP A 449 -21.19 -8.74 19.58
N ASP A 450 -21.43 -8.77 18.28
CA ASP A 450 -22.57 -8.11 17.62
C ASP A 450 -23.91 -8.83 17.88
N LEU A 451 -25.02 -8.21 17.45
CA LEU A 451 -26.26 -8.96 17.25
C LEU A 451 -26.00 -10.11 16.27
N LYS A 452 -26.52 -11.30 16.60
CA LYS A 452 -26.35 -12.49 15.75
C LYS A 452 -26.81 -12.19 14.33
N ALA A 453 -25.97 -12.50 13.34
CA ALA A 453 -26.26 -12.24 11.92
C ALA A 453 -27.63 -12.78 11.47
N GLU A 454 -28.06 -13.92 12.01
CA GLU A 454 -29.37 -14.53 11.73
C GLU A 454 -30.58 -13.64 12.10
N MET A 455 -30.39 -12.73 13.07
CA MET A 455 -31.39 -11.76 13.51
C MET A 455 -31.41 -10.53 12.59
N LEU A 456 -30.30 -10.24 11.90
CA LEU A 456 -30.15 -9.08 11.04
C LEU A 456 -30.52 -9.44 9.59
N LYS A 457 -31.82 -9.37 9.27
CA LYS A 457 -32.32 -9.57 7.90
C LYS A 457 -32.71 -8.25 7.24
N PRO A 458 -32.02 -7.80 6.18
CA PRO A 458 -32.42 -6.61 5.43
C PRO A 458 -33.85 -6.71 4.91
N PHE A 459 -34.60 -5.62 5.01
CA PHE A 459 -35.96 -5.51 4.48
C PHE A 459 -35.97 -5.69 2.96
N PHE A 460 -35.02 -5.05 2.29
CA PHE A 460 -34.73 -5.25 0.88
C PHE A 460 -33.61 -6.29 0.73
N THR A 461 -33.98 -7.54 0.49
CA THR A 461 -33.03 -8.65 0.36
C THR A 461 -32.26 -8.56 -0.95
N ARG A 462 -30.92 -8.64 -0.85
CA ARG A 462 -30.01 -8.83 -1.99
C ARG A 462 -29.03 -9.91 -1.60
N ASP A 463 -28.91 -10.95 -2.42
CA ASP A 463 -27.89 -11.97 -2.22
C ASP A 463 -26.52 -11.39 -2.51
N ALA A 464 -25.52 -11.80 -1.71
CA ALA A 464 -24.14 -11.47 -2.00
C ALA A 464 -23.72 -12.11 -3.33
N PRO A 465 -23.18 -11.33 -4.29
CA PRO A 465 -22.66 -11.90 -5.53
C PRO A 465 -21.43 -12.77 -5.27
N GLU A 466 -21.12 -13.69 -6.18
CA GLU A 466 -19.88 -14.46 -6.12
C GLU A 466 -18.66 -13.53 -6.24
N ALA A 467 -17.61 -13.80 -5.47
CA ALA A 467 -16.43 -12.96 -5.42
C ALA A 467 -15.56 -13.11 -6.68
N ASP A 468 -15.27 -12.00 -7.35
CA ASP A 468 -14.32 -11.94 -8.47
C ASP A 468 -12.87 -11.88 -7.95
N ILE A 469 -12.68 -11.19 -6.82
CA ILE A 469 -11.39 -11.00 -6.14
C ILE A 469 -11.58 -11.24 -4.65
N GLN A 470 -10.64 -11.95 -4.04
CA GLN A 470 -10.53 -12.07 -2.59
C GLN A 470 -9.30 -11.30 -2.10
N VAL A 471 -9.50 -10.43 -1.11
CA VAL A 471 -8.45 -9.66 -0.44
C VAL A 471 -8.39 -10.12 1.01
N VAL A 472 -7.25 -10.69 1.42
CA VAL A 472 -7.05 -11.14 2.80
C VAL A 472 -6.25 -10.09 3.56
N LEU A 473 -6.79 -9.68 4.71
CA LEU A 473 -6.22 -8.70 5.64
C LEU A 473 -5.90 -9.41 6.96
N GLU A 474 -4.61 -9.66 7.20
CA GLU A 474 -4.12 -10.18 8.47
C GLU A 474 -3.90 -9.03 9.45
N MET A 475 -4.65 -9.00 10.54
CA MET A 475 -4.52 -8.00 11.59
C MET A 475 -3.54 -8.50 12.66
N SER A 476 -2.54 -7.70 12.98
CA SER A 476 -1.59 -7.99 14.07
C SER A 476 -1.11 -6.72 14.77
N PHE A 477 -0.74 -6.84 16.05
CA PHE A 477 -0.05 -5.81 16.81
C PHE A 477 1.43 -6.19 16.93
N MET A 478 2.35 -5.26 16.65
CA MET A 478 3.79 -5.53 16.70
C MET A 478 4.60 -4.33 17.19
N THR A 479 5.69 -4.62 17.90
CA THR A 479 6.69 -3.67 18.38
C THR A 479 7.95 -3.75 17.51
N ILE A 480 8.34 -2.63 16.88
CA ILE A 480 9.57 -2.56 16.06
C ILE A 480 10.77 -2.18 16.94
N SER A 481 11.86 -2.94 16.82
CA SER A 481 13.09 -2.85 17.63
C SER A 481 13.84 -1.51 17.61
N HIS A 482 13.54 -0.61 16.67
CA HIS A 482 14.16 0.72 16.60
C HIS A 482 13.49 1.74 17.54
N ASP A 483 12.17 1.61 17.76
CA ASP A 483 11.35 2.62 18.44
C ASP A 483 10.67 2.09 19.74
N ARG A 484 10.57 0.76 19.90
CA ARG A 484 9.86 0.06 21.00
C ARG A 484 8.41 0.49 21.22
N VAL A 485 7.69 0.86 20.16
CA VAL A 485 6.27 1.23 20.22
C VAL A 485 5.43 0.17 19.53
N ASN A 486 4.38 -0.30 20.22
CA ASN A 486 3.40 -1.23 19.67
C ASN A 486 2.47 -0.50 18.67
N ARG A 487 2.27 -1.10 17.49
CA ARG A 487 1.39 -0.58 16.44
C ARG A 487 0.54 -1.69 15.84
N GLY A 488 -0.66 -1.32 15.40
CA GLY A 488 -1.47 -2.18 14.54
C GLY A 488 -0.92 -2.26 13.11
N TYR A 489 -0.94 -3.46 12.55
CA TYR A 489 -0.56 -3.78 11.18
C TYR A 489 -1.73 -4.45 10.48
N VAL A 490 -1.91 -4.09 9.22
CA VAL A 490 -2.69 -4.84 8.26
C VAL A 490 -1.70 -5.51 7.31
N ASN A 491 -1.71 -6.83 7.28
CA ASN A 491 -0.67 -7.67 6.68
C ASN A 491 0.72 -7.37 7.26
N ARG A 492 1.53 -6.56 6.56
CA ARG A 492 2.87 -6.12 7.01
C ARG A 492 3.00 -4.60 7.03
N THR A 493 1.90 -3.89 6.86
CA THR A 493 1.88 -2.43 6.70
C THR A 493 1.16 -1.80 7.88
N SER A 494 1.81 -0.84 8.53
CA SER A 494 1.16 0.06 9.49
C SER A 494 0.96 1.40 8.81
N TRP A 495 -0.29 1.88 8.78
CA TRP A 495 -0.63 3.06 8.00
C TRP A 495 0.02 4.32 8.57
N THR A 496 0.67 5.10 7.70
CA THR A 496 1.20 6.42 8.06
C THR A 496 0.50 7.51 7.23
N PRO A 497 -0.17 8.50 7.86
CA PRO A 497 -0.94 9.50 7.14
C PRO A 497 -0.03 10.42 6.31
N GLN A 498 -0.29 10.51 5.00
CA GLN A 498 0.40 11.44 4.09
C GLN A 498 -0.36 12.78 4.03
N VAL A 499 -0.31 13.57 5.10
CA VAL A 499 -1.16 14.76 5.31
C VAL A 499 -1.00 15.88 4.28
N HIS A 500 0.14 15.95 3.59
CA HIS A 500 0.42 16.95 2.55
C HIS A 500 0.19 16.44 1.12
N ARG A 501 0.05 15.12 0.95
CA ARG A 501 -0.20 14.48 -0.33
C ARG A 501 -1.20 13.33 -0.15
N PRO A 502 -2.49 13.63 0.09
CA PRO A 502 -3.49 12.61 0.34
C PRO A 502 -3.58 11.56 -0.78
N THR A 503 -4.02 10.34 -0.47
CA THR A 503 -4.16 9.24 -1.44
C THR A 503 -4.99 9.65 -2.67
N LEU A 504 -6.05 10.44 -2.51
CA LEU A 504 -6.85 10.94 -3.64
C LEU A 504 -6.05 11.88 -4.54
N PHE A 505 -5.17 12.71 -3.98
CA PHE A 505 -4.33 13.62 -4.77
C PHE A 505 -3.28 12.83 -5.54
N GLN A 506 -2.71 11.80 -4.90
CA GLN A 506 -1.85 10.82 -5.58
C GLN A 506 -2.62 10.18 -6.76
N ALA A 507 -3.81 9.65 -6.52
CA ALA A 507 -4.64 9.03 -7.55
C ALA A 507 -4.96 10.00 -8.72
N VAL A 508 -5.27 11.26 -8.42
CA VAL A 508 -5.59 12.29 -9.44
C VAL A 508 -4.35 12.76 -10.20
N ASP A 509 -3.23 13.00 -9.49
CA ASP A 509 -1.97 13.42 -10.11
C ASP A 509 -1.39 12.32 -11.01
N GLY A 510 -1.62 11.04 -10.69
CA GLY A 510 -1.34 9.88 -11.55
C GLY A 510 -2.34 9.69 -12.70
N GLY A 511 -3.49 10.38 -12.68
CA GLY A 511 -4.56 10.31 -13.67
C GLY A 511 -4.22 10.88 -15.05
N GLY A 512 -2.97 11.33 -15.25
CA GLY A 512 -2.39 11.74 -16.54
C GLY A 512 -1.84 10.59 -17.39
N GLY A 513 -2.23 9.34 -17.12
CA GLY A 513 -1.88 8.18 -17.94
C GLY A 513 -1.05 7.10 -17.25
N GLU A 514 -0.99 7.07 -15.91
CA GLU A 514 -0.36 6.00 -15.11
C GLU A 514 -1.41 5.12 -14.39
N GLY A 515 -1.11 3.82 -14.21
CA GLY A 515 -2.01 2.82 -13.66
C GLY A 515 -2.02 2.92 -12.13
N PRO A 516 -3.09 2.47 -11.46
CA PRO A 516 -3.38 2.96 -10.12
C PRO A 516 -2.44 2.44 -9.00
N MET A 517 -1.53 1.49 -9.22
CA MET A 517 -0.64 0.96 -8.15
C MET A 517 0.78 1.55 -8.06
N THR A 518 1.27 2.32 -9.04
CA THR A 518 2.65 2.88 -9.00
C THR A 518 2.75 4.19 -8.21
N VAL A 519 1.62 4.81 -7.88
CA VAL A 519 1.58 6.11 -7.22
C VAL A 519 1.63 6.00 -5.70
N PHE A 520 1.16 4.87 -5.16
CA PHE A 520 1.01 4.67 -3.72
C PHE A 520 2.25 3.99 -3.12
N ASP A 521 2.69 4.49 -1.98
CA ASP A 521 3.79 3.91 -1.22
C ASP A 521 3.31 2.66 -0.45
N ALA A 522 3.65 1.48 -0.98
CA ALA A 522 3.28 0.19 -0.40
C ALA A 522 3.88 -0.08 1.00
N SER A 523 4.82 0.75 1.46
CA SER A 523 5.36 0.66 2.83
C SER A 523 4.54 1.45 3.86
N SER A 524 3.77 2.45 3.44
CA SER A 524 2.98 3.31 4.33
C SER A 524 1.47 3.20 4.14
N GLN A 525 1.01 2.61 3.04
CA GLN A 525 -0.41 2.45 2.71
C GLN A 525 -0.67 1.10 2.03
N LEU A 526 -1.80 0.47 2.37
CA LEU A 526 -2.36 -0.65 1.61
C LEU A 526 -3.48 -0.12 0.72
N VAL A 527 -3.27 -0.15 -0.60
CA VAL A 527 -4.27 0.32 -1.57
C VAL A 527 -4.60 -0.83 -2.52
N VAL A 528 -5.89 -1.16 -2.63
CA VAL A 528 -6.41 -2.11 -3.60
C VAL A 528 -7.14 -1.32 -4.68
N THR A 529 -6.72 -1.51 -5.93
CA THR A 529 -7.22 -0.74 -7.06
C THR A 529 -8.05 -1.63 -7.96
N LEU A 530 -9.27 -1.19 -8.29
CA LEU A 530 -10.20 -1.92 -9.14
C LEU A 530 -10.45 -1.10 -10.40
N ASP A 531 -10.03 -1.64 -11.55
CA ASP A 531 -10.13 -0.92 -12.84
C ASP A 531 -11.48 -1.12 -13.53
N THR A 532 -12.30 -2.05 -13.01
CA THR A 532 -13.65 -2.34 -13.47
C THR A 532 -14.56 -2.65 -12.28
N VAL A 533 -15.88 -2.66 -12.51
CA VAL A 533 -16.83 -3.09 -11.48
C VAL A 533 -16.64 -4.58 -11.24
N GLN A 534 -16.18 -4.92 -10.03
CA GLN A 534 -15.89 -6.28 -9.58
C GLN A 534 -16.45 -6.50 -8.18
N THR A 535 -16.83 -7.73 -7.87
CA THR A 535 -17.17 -8.16 -6.52
C THR A 535 -15.89 -8.47 -5.76
N VAL A 536 -15.66 -7.78 -4.65
CA VAL A 536 -14.50 -8.01 -3.78
C VAL A 536 -14.96 -8.63 -2.47
N GLU A 537 -14.40 -9.80 -2.15
CA GLU A 537 -14.51 -10.40 -0.83
C GLU A 537 -13.30 -9.98 0.01
N VAL A 538 -13.54 -9.30 1.13
CA VAL A 538 -12.49 -8.91 2.08
C VAL A 538 -12.55 -9.85 3.28
N VAL A 539 -11.50 -10.62 3.49
CA VAL A 539 -11.38 -11.56 4.61
C VAL A 539 -10.43 -10.96 5.66
N VAL A 540 -10.92 -10.69 6.86
CA VAL A 540 -10.12 -10.12 7.96
C VAL A 540 -9.83 -11.19 9.01
N ASN A 541 -8.54 -11.47 9.24
CA ASN A 541 -8.07 -12.49 10.19
C ASN A 541 -7.36 -11.82 11.38
N ASN A 542 -7.54 -12.35 12.60
CA ASN A 542 -6.88 -11.88 13.83
C ASN A 542 -6.07 -13.00 14.49
N SER A 543 -4.78 -12.77 14.75
CA SER A 543 -3.81 -13.80 15.16
C SER A 543 -3.27 -13.62 16.60
N MET A 544 -4.10 -13.91 17.63
CA MET A 544 -3.74 -13.79 19.07
C MET A 544 -3.61 -15.16 19.79
N PRO A 545 -2.61 -15.36 20.69
CA PRO A 545 -2.44 -16.59 21.49
C PRO A 545 -3.56 -16.76 22.56
N PHE A 546 -3.75 -18.00 23.07
CA PHE A 546 -4.79 -18.33 24.07
C PHE A 546 -4.43 -19.57 24.92
N SER A 547 -5.05 -19.72 26.11
CA SER A 547 -4.81 -20.82 27.07
C SER A 547 -5.97 -21.82 27.14
N VAL A 548 -5.72 -23.05 27.62
CA VAL A 548 -6.72 -24.12 27.79
C VAL A 548 -6.37 -24.97 29.02
N ASP A 549 -7.35 -25.16 29.92
CA ASP A 549 -7.23 -26.07 31.06
C ASP A 549 -7.53 -27.53 30.67
N ILE A 550 -6.61 -28.45 30.96
CA ILE A 550 -6.79 -29.88 30.67
C ILE A 550 -6.05 -30.80 31.64
N ASP A 551 -6.69 -31.89 32.03
CA ASP A 551 -6.08 -32.96 32.84
C ASP A 551 -4.98 -33.70 32.05
N ALA A 552 -3.77 -33.78 32.61
CA ALA A 552 -2.59 -34.40 31.97
C ALA A 552 -2.80 -35.89 31.60
N SER A 553 -3.77 -36.58 32.22
CA SER A 553 -4.13 -37.96 31.86
C SER A 553 -4.83 -38.09 30.50
N LYS A 554 -5.36 -36.98 29.95
CA LYS A 554 -6.09 -36.93 28.67
C LYS A 554 -5.15 -36.94 27.47
N THR A 555 -5.73 -37.09 26.28
CA THR A 555 -4.98 -37.20 25.02
C THR A 555 -4.91 -35.88 24.26
N VAL A 556 -3.95 -35.76 23.34
CA VAL A 556 -3.85 -34.65 22.38
C VAL A 556 -5.15 -34.47 21.59
N ASP A 557 -5.86 -35.54 21.23
CA ASP A 557 -7.17 -35.44 20.57
C ASP A 557 -8.23 -34.72 21.42
N HIS A 558 -8.19 -34.90 22.74
CA HIS A 558 -9.07 -34.17 23.65
C HIS A 558 -8.69 -32.68 23.71
N LEU A 559 -7.38 -32.38 23.71
CA LEU A 559 -6.87 -31.01 23.62
C LEU A 559 -7.33 -30.30 22.34
N LYS A 560 -7.29 -30.97 21.17
CA LYS A 560 -7.79 -30.39 19.91
C LYS A 560 -9.26 -29.98 19.99
N LYS A 561 -10.10 -30.80 20.65
CA LYS A 561 -11.53 -30.52 20.83
C LYS A 561 -11.76 -29.33 21.76
N LEU A 562 -10.98 -29.21 22.83
CA LEU A 562 -11.03 -28.05 23.73
C LEU A 562 -10.57 -26.78 23.01
N MET A 563 -9.45 -26.81 22.27
CA MET A 563 -8.97 -25.67 21.50
C MET A 563 -9.96 -25.22 20.42
N LYS A 564 -10.64 -26.16 19.74
CA LYS A 564 -11.73 -25.84 18.81
C LYS A 564 -12.92 -25.20 19.53
N ALA A 565 -13.27 -25.64 20.73
CA ALA A 565 -14.35 -25.03 21.50
C ALA A 565 -14.00 -23.60 21.92
N GLU A 566 -12.75 -23.39 22.36
CA GLU A 566 -12.22 -22.08 22.79
C GLU A 566 -12.16 -21.07 21.63
N LYS A 567 -11.72 -21.51 20.45
CA LYS A 567 -11.68 -20.69 19.22
C LYS A 567 -12.71 -21.18 18.21
N SER A 568 -13.96 -21.28 18.65
CA SER A 568 -15.07 -21.84 17.89
C SER A 568 -15.34 -21.13 16.56
N ILE A 569 -15.17 -19.81 16.51
CA ILE A 569 -15.32 -19.00 15.29
C ILE A 569 -14.21 -19.34 14.29
N ASN A 570 -12.94 -19.30 14.71
CA ASN A 570 -11.77 -19.53 13.86
C ASN A 570 -11.64 -20.97 13.32
N PHE A 571 -12.28 -21.95 13.96
CA PHE A 571 -12.21 -23.37 13.56
C PHE A 571 -13.60 -23.99 13.31
N SER A 572 -14.62 -23.17 13.10
CA SER A 572 -16.01 -23.61 12.90
C SER A 572 -16.16 -24.59 11.72
N ASP A 573 -15.38 -24.37 10.67
CA ASP A 573 -15.34 -25.06 9.38
C ASP A 573 -14.37 -26.26 9.31
N VAL A 574 -13.58 -26.50 10.36
CA VAL A 574 -12.55 -27.55 10.38
C VAL A 574 -12.85 -28.55 11.48
N ASP A 575 -12.96 -29.85 11.16
CA ASP A 575 -13.11 -30.89 12.18
C ASP A 575 -11.88 -30.94 13.11
N ALA A 576 -12.10 -31.12 14.41
CA ALA A 576 -11.04 -31.04 15.41
C ALA A 576 -9.90 -32.04 15.16
N ASP A 577 -10.18 -33.18 14.53
CA ASP A 577 -9.18 -34.19 14.17
C ASP A 577 -8.25 -33.73 13.04
N GLN A 578 -8.71 -32.84 12.16
CA GLN A 578 -7.95 -32.26 11.04
C GLN A 578 -6.98 -31.16 11.47
N LEU A 579 -7.14 -30.58 12.66
CA LEU A 579 -6.18 -29.63 13.22
C LEU A 579 -4.85 -30.34 13.50
N THR A 580 -3.74 -29.73 13.10
CA THR A 580 -2.41 -30.22 13.46
C THR A 580 -1.86 -29.41 14.62
N LEU A 581 -1.49 -30.07 15.71
CA LEU A 581 -0.83 -29.45 16.86
C LEU A 581 0.67 -29.72 16.80
N TRP A 582 1.44 -28.66 16.97
CA TRP A 582 2.88 -28.70 17.07
C TRP A 582 3.29 -28.33 18.49
N HIS A 583 3.96 -29.25 19.17
CA HIS A 583 4.62 -28.93 20.42
C HIS A 583 5.83 -28.06 20.14
N VAL A 584 5.86 -26.93 20.84
CA VAL A 584 6.92 -25.94 20.84
C VAL A 584 7.23 -25.58 22.29
N SER A 585 8.35 -24.95 22.56
CA SER A 585 8.66 -24.41 23.89
C SER A 585 9.31 -23.06 23.68
N MET A 586 8.48 -22.04 23.49
CA MET A 586 8.93 -20.70 23.14
C MET A 586 8.62 -19.73 24.28
N PRO A 587 9.64 -19.22 24.99
CA PRO A 587 9.40 -18.19 26.00
C PRO A 587 8.77 -16.99 25.30
N ILE A 588 7.79 -16.40 25.96
CA ILE A 588 7.25 -15.10 25.56
C ILE A 588 8.26 -14.09 26.10
N THR A 589 9.22 -13.67 25.27
CA THR A 589 10.10 -12.55 25.66
C THR A 589 9.38 -11.23 25.37
N GLU A 590 9.67 -10.17 26.15
CA GLU A 590 9.12 -8.82 25.94
C GLU A 590 9.38 -8.26 24.52
N ASP A 591 10.26 -8.90 23.72
CA ASP A 591 10.59 -8.56 22.34
C ASP A 591 9.89 -9.45 21.27
N ASP A 592 9.08 -10.45 21.66
CA ASP A 592 8.43 -11.41 20.75
C ASP A 592 6.97 -11.04 20.40
N GLU A 593 6.77 -9.84 19.84
CA GLU A 593 5.50 -9.46 19.18
C GLU A 593 5.49 -9.78 17.67
N ILE A 594 6.01 -10.95 17.30
CA ILE A 594 5.81 -11.54 15.96
C ILE A 594 4.75 -12.62 16.13
N PRO A 595 3.69 -12.72 15.29
CA PRO A 595 2.83 -13.89 15.31
C PRO A 595 3.70 -15.14 15.21
N ILE A 596 3.64 -16.01 16.22
CA ILE A 596 4.48 -17.22 16.29
C ILE A 596 3.98 -18.19 15.23
N LEU A 597 4.49 -18.01 14.01
CA LEU A 597 4.24 -18.87 12.87
C LEU A 597 5.16 -20.07 12.98
N LEU A 598 4.63 -21.24 12.66
CA LEU A 598 5.38 -22.51 12.65
C LEU A 598 6.67 -22.45 11.81
N ASN A 599 6.73 -21.54 10.83
CA ASN A 599 7.88 -21.34 9.94
C ASN A 599 9.05 -20.62 10.62
N ASN A 600 8.82 -19.95 11.75
CA ASN A 600 9.85 -19.26 12.53
C ASN A 600 10.47 -20.17 13.61
N VAL A 601 9.94 -21.38 13.80
CA VAL A 601 10.45 -22.37 14.75
C VAL A 601 11.39 -23.31 14.03
N THR A 602 12.62 -23.46 14.53
CA THR A 602 13.61 -24.35 13.90
C THR A 602 13.11 -25.80 13.88
N ASP A 603 13.53 -26.58 12.87
CA ASP A 603 13.13 -28.00 12.74
C ASP A 603 13.51 -28.88 13.93
N LYS A 604 14.49 -28.45 14.74
CA LYS A 604 14.91 -29.18 15.94
C LYS A 604 13.96 -29.01 17.12
N ASP A 605 13.23 -27.90 17.18
CA ASP A 605 12.44 -27.49 18.35
C ASP A 605 10.93 -27.69 18.17
N ARG A 606 10.47 -28.00 16.94
CA ARG A 606 9.06 -28.29 16.63
C ARG A 606 8.78 -29.80 16.56
N LYS A 607 7.87 -30.30 17.40
CA LYS A 607 7.46 -31.71 17.40
C LYS A 607 5.97 -31.87 17.12
N LYS A 608 5.62 -32.49 15.99
CA LYS A 608 4.22 -32.80 15.66
C LYS A 608 3.63 -33.74 16.71
N LEU A 609 2.47 -33.39 17.26
CA LEU A 609 1.80 -34.18 18.28
C LEU A 609 0.82 -35.20 17.67
N GLY A 610 1.01 -36.47 18.06
CA GLY A 610 0.11 -37.56 17.69
C GLY A 610 -1.20 -37.52 18.49
N PRO A 611 -2.37 -37.77 17.88
CA PRO A 611 -3.68 -37.61 18.52
C PRO A 611 -3.90 -38.56 19.72
N ALA A 612 -3.31 -39.77 19.70
CA ALA A 612 -3.43 -40.75 20.78
C ALA A 612 -2.40 -40.56 21.91
N THR A 613 -1.48 -39.61 21.77
CA THR A 613 -0.46 -39.35 22.79
C THR A 613 -1.14 -38.76 24.04
N ARG A 614 -0.83 -39.31 25.21
CA ARG A 614 -1.26 -38.73 26.50
C ARG A 614 -0.47 -37.46 26.77
N LEU A 615 -1.13 -36.43 27.29
CA LEU A 615 -0.50 -35.16 27.59
C LEU A 615 0.62 -35.30 28.64
N SER A 616 0.48 -36.20 29.61
CA SER A 616 1.54 -36.54 30.57
C SER A 616 2.82 -37.12 29.94
N LYS A 617 2.78 -37.55 28.67
CA LYS A 617 3.99 -37.95 27.92
C LYS A 617 4.56 -36.82 27.06
N VAL A 618 3.76 -35.79 26.79
CA VAL A 618 4.16 -34.60 26.05
C VAL A 618 4.76 -33.59 27.03
N PHE A 619 4.09 -33.39 28.16
CA PHE A 619 4.43 -32.47 29.24
C PHE A 619 4.57 -33.29 30.53
N PRO A 620 5.77 -33.86 30.78
CA PRO A 620 6.02 -34.70 31.95
C PRO A 620 6.19 -33.91 33.26
N GLU A 621 6.41 -32.60 33.16
CA GLU A 621 6.60 -31.65 34.25
C GLU A 621 5.61 -30.47 34.10
N ASP A 622 5.45 -29.67 35.15
CA ASP A 622 4.61 -28.48 35.11
C ASP A 622 5.15 -27.49 34.07
N LEU A 623 4.24 -26.89 33.32
CA LEU A 623 4.59 -26.00 32.21
C LEU A 623 5.10 -24.65 32.74
N PRO A 624 6.23 -24.14 32.21
CA PRO A 624 6.65 -22.78 32.49
C PRO A 624 5.54 -21.77 32.17
N GLU A 625 5.33 -20.83 33.10
CA GLU A 625 4.52 -19.63 32.87
C GLU A 625 5.14 -18.80 31.73
N GLU A 626 4.33 -17.99 31.05
CA GLU A 626 4.79 -17.07 29.99
C GLU A 626 5.53 -17.75 28.82
N THR A 627 5.07 -18.93 28.40
CA THR A 627 5.67 -19.69 27.29
C THR A 627 4.57 -20.24 26.38
N VAL A 628 4.73 -20.11 25.06
CA VAL A 628 3.86 -20.80 24.09
C VAL A 628 4.33 -22.24 23.94
N HIS A 629 3.43 -23.17 24.25
CA HIS A 629 3.71 -24.61 24.27
C HIS A 629 3.16 -25.37 23.05
N ILE A 630 2.15 -24.79 22.37
CA ILE A 630 1.45 -25.42 21.24
C ILE A 630 1.15 -24.39 20.16
N ILE A 631 1.51 -24.70 18.91
CA ILE A 631 1.03 -23.98 17.72
C ILE A 631 -0.05 -24.82 17.02
N ILE A 632 -1.18 -24.19 16.68
CA ILE A 632 -2.28 -24.83 15.96
C ILE A 632 -2.19 -24.49 14.49
N GLN A 633 -2.17 -25.51 13.65
CA GLN A 633 -2.18 -25.36 12.21
C GLN A 633 -3.49 -25.92 11.65
N ARG A 634 -4.24 -25.09 10.91
CA ARG A 634 -5.39 -25.55 10.11
C ARG A 634 -4.89 -26.48 9.00
N PRO A 635 -5.68 -27.48 8.59
CA PRO A 635 -5.39 -28.20 7.37
C PRO A 635 -5.36 -27.19 6.21
N PRO A 636 -4.41 -27.30 5.26
CA PRO A 636 -4.46 -26.47 4.06
C PRO A 636 -5.83 -26.67 3.38
N PRO A 637 -6.45 -25.59 2.86
CA PRO A 637 -7.75 -25.70 2.22
C PRO A 637 -7.72 -26.82 1.21
N VAL A 638 -8.59 -27.81 1.44
CA VAL A 638 -8.77 -28.92 0.52
C VAL A 638 -9.45 -28.34 -0.70
N MET A 639 -8.67 -27.82 -1.66
CA MET A 639 -9.05 -28.03 -3.04
C MET A 639 -9.22 -29.54 -3.17
N THR A 640 -10.45 -29.96 -3.42
CA THR A 640 -10.89 -31.35 -3.57
C THR A 640 -10.03 -32.03 -4.63
N SER A 641 -8.89 -32.53 -4.18
CA SER A 641 -7.90 -33.23 -4.97
C SER A 641 -8.23 -34.70 -4.84
N SER A 642 -8.99 -35.20 -5.81
CA SER A 642 -9.04 -36.62 -6.09
C SER A 642 -7.60 -37.14 -6.29
N LYS A 643 -7.13 -37.90 -5.31
CA LYS A 643 -6.06 -38.93 -5.30
C LYS A 643 -5.14 -39.00 -6.55
N ARG A 644 -3.86 -38.71 -6.28
CA ARG A 644 -2.61 -39.30 -6.82
C ARG A 644 -2.61 -39.80 -8.27
N LYS A 645 -1.88 -39.08 -9.13
CA LYS A 645 -1.15 -39.65 -10.28
C LYS A 645 0.11 -38.81 -10.55
N TRP A 646 1.16 -39.04 -9.77
CA TRP A 646 2.51 -38.62 -10.14
C TRP A 646 2.93 -39.43 -11.35
N LEU A 647 3.35 -38.73 -12.41
CA LEU A 647 3.70 -39.28 -13.72
C LEU A 647 2.57 -40.06 -14.43
N SER A 648 1.43 -39.40 -14.72
CA SER A 648 0.73 -39.67 -15.98
C SER A 648 -0.14 -38.47 -16.42
N SER A 649 0.38 -37.68 -17.36
CA SER A 649 -0.39 -37.44 -18.57
C SER A 649 0.37 -38.15 -19.68
N GLU A 650 0.12 -39.45 -19.85
CA GLU A 650 0.48 -40.09 -21.11
C GLU A 650 -0.65 -39.85 -22.11
N ALA A 651 -0.21 -39.71 -23.37
CA ALA A 651 -0.97 -39.61 -24.61
C ALA A 651 -1.54 -38.22 -24.95
N ASP A 652 -0.66 -37.30 -25.40
CA ASP A 652 -0.80 -36.57 -26.67
C ASP A 652 0.30 -35.48 -26.84
N GLY A 653 1.60 -35.83 -26.79
CA GLY A 653 2.67 -34.86 -27.11
C GLY A 653 2.65 -33.53 -26.33
N ARG A 654 2.04 -33.50 -25.14
CA ARG A 654 1.79 -32.27 -24.36
C ARG A 654 3.04 -31.82 -23.60
N ILE A 655 3.24 -30.50 -23.56
CA ILE A 655 4.33 -29.83 -22.85
C ILE A 655 4.20 -30.06 -21.33
N VAL A 656 5.29 -30.42 -20.68
CA VAL A 656 5.34 -30.75 -19.24
C VAL A 656 6.05 -29.63 -18.47
N ARG A 657 5.52 -29.27 -17.29
CA ARG A 657 6.21 -28.47 -16.26
C ARG A 657 6.56 -29.34 -15.05
N PRO A 658 7.84 -29.42 -14.64
CA PRO A 658 8.25 -30.21 -13.48
C PRO A 658 7.88 -29.49 -12.17
N ARG A 659 7.20 -30.21 -11.26
CA ARG A 659 7.01 -29.80 -9.86
C ARG A 659 8.11 -30.42 -9.01
N LEU A 660 8.78 -29.61 -8.20
CA LEU A 660 9.83 -30.07 -7.30
C LEU A 660 9.20 -30.68 -6.03
N THR A 661 9.72 -31.84 -5.62
CA THR A 661 9.27 -32.58 -4.42
C THR A 661 10.36 -32.71 -3.36
N THR A 662 11.50 -32.06 -3.57
CA THR A 662 12.62 -32.02 -2.62
C THR A 662 12.25 -31.16 -1.43
N ALA A 663 12.61 -31.57 -0.20
CA ALA A 663 12.18 -30.94 1.06
C ALA A 663 12.40 -29.41 1.15
N LEU A 664 13.39 -28.86 0.43
CA LEU A 664 13.71 -27.43 0.36
C LEU A 664 12.81 -26.62 -0.60
N TYR A 665 12.22 -27.25 -1.61
CA TYR A 665 11.46 -26.60 -2.69
C TYR A 665 10.10 -27.29 -2.96
N ASP A 666 9.62 -28.08 -1.99
CA ASP A 666 8.42 -28.91 -2.14
C ASP A 666 7.19 -28.06 -2.47
N GLY A 667 6.54 -28.38 -3.59
CA GLY A 667 5.37 -27.65 -4.09
C GLY A 667 5.68 -26.41 -4.95
N ARG A 668 6.94 -26.02 -5.13
CA ARG A 668 7.33 -24.94 -6.07
C ARG A 668 7.38 -25.46 -7.51
N GLU A 669 6.90 -24.64 -8.46
CA GLU A 669 6.97 -24.91 -9.90
C GLU A 669 8.17 -24.21 -10.53
N ALA A 670 8.98 -24.97 -11.27
CA ALA A 670 10.05 -24.38 -12.10
C ALA A 670 9.46 -23.81 -13.40
N SER A 671 10.13 -22.82 -13.99
CA SER A 671 9.73 -22.24 -15.28
C SER A 671 10.05 -23.13 -16.48
N MET A 672 10.82 -24.21 -16.28
CA MET A 672 11.22 -25.12 -17.35
C MET A 672 10.03 -25.89 -17.95
N THR A 673 9.96 -25.92 -19.28
CA THR A 673 8.99 -26.66 -20.07
C THR A 673 9.69 -27.53 -21.11
N PHE A 674 9.23 -28.76 -21.32
CA PHE A 674 9.81 -29.67 -22.33
C PHE A 674 8.82 -30.74 -22.79
N ARG A 675 9.13 -31.44 -23.89
CA ARG A 675 8.39 -32.63 -24.34
C ARG A 675 9.14 -33.88 -23.89
N LYS A 676 8.49 -34.67 -23.01
CA LYS A 676 9.13 -35.76 -22.26
C LYS A 676 9.77 -36.83 -23.14
N ASP A 677 9.11 -37.21 -24.22
CA ASP A 677 9.53 -38.33 -25.07
C ASP A 677 10.61 -37.93 -26.11
N ASP A 678 10.85 -36.63 -26.28
CA ASP A 678 11.71 -36.09 -27.34
C ASP A 678 12.95 -35.34 -26.82
N PHE A 679 13.03 -35.04 -25.51
CA PHE A 679 14.09 -34.22 -24.93
C PHE A 679 15.50 -34.79 -25.19
N LYS A 680 16.41 -33.97 -25.74
CA LYS A 680 17.81 -34.33 -26.03
C LYS A 680 18.83 -33.33 -25.49
N GLY A 681 18.43 -32.17 -25.00
CA GLY A 681 19.37 -31.20 -24.44
C GLY A 681 18.80 -29.79 -24.31
N PHE A 682 19.71 -28.84 -24.13
CA PHE A 682 19.38 -27.43 -23.92
C PHE A 682 19.87 -26.58 -25.11
N PRO A 683 19.16 -25.50 -25.48
CA PRO A 683 19.55 -24.68 -26.62
C PRO A 683 20.80 -23.84 -26.28
N LEU A 684 21.96 -24.21 -26.82
CA LEU A 684 23.19 -23.41 -26.72
C LEU A 684 23.26 -22.30 -27.77
N ASN A 685 23.88 -21.17 -27.37
CA ASN A 685 24.48 -20.00 -28.05
C ASN A 685 23.99 -19.49 -29.43
N ASP A 686 23.37 -20.30 -30.28
CA ASP A 686 23.03 -19.95 -31.67
C ASP A 686 21.52 -19.92 -31.94
N LYS A 687 20.70 -20.33 -30.96
CA LYS A 687 19.24 -20.37 -31.06
C LYS A 687 18.61 -19.19 -30.34
N ARG A 688 18.79 -17.99 -30.88
CA ARG A 688 18.10 -16.76 -30.40
C ARG A 688 16.61 -16.74 -30.77
N SER A 689 16.17 -17.63 -31.66
CA SER A 689 14.78 -17.71 -32.11
C SER A 689 13.94 -18.50 -31.13
N PHE A 690 12.95 -17.82 -30.55
CA PHE A 690 11.90 -18.42 -29.73
C PHE A 690 11.14 -19.51 -30.50
N GLU A 691 10.73 -19.23 -31.74
CA GLU A 691 10.07 -20.22 -32.61
C GLU A 691 10.94 -21.46 -32.82
N ALA A 692 12.23 -21.31 -33.11
CA ALA A 692 13.13 -22.44 -33.35
C ALA A 692 13.29 -23.34 -32.11
N ILE A 693 13.19 -22.78 -30.90
CA ILE A 693 13.21 -23.55 -29.66
C ILE A 693 11.85 -24.23 -29.44
N ARG A 694 10.74 -23.50 -29.65
CA ARG A 694 9.39 -23.99 -29.36
C ARG A 694 8.87 -25.04 -30.34
N THR A 695 9.26 -24.92 -31.62
CA THR A 695 8.92 -25.88 -32.68
C THR A 695 9.80 -27.13 -32.63
N ASN A 696 10.95 -27.07 -31.95
CA ASN A 696 11.82 -28.22 -31.80
C ASN A 696 11.51 -28.98 -30.49
N PRO A 697 10.94 -30.19 -30.58
CA PRO A 697 10.53 -30.95 -29.40
C PRO A 697 11.72 -31.44 -28.54
N GLN A 698 12.94 -31.34 -29.05
CA GLN A 698 14.15 -31.87 -28.40
C GLN A 698 14.75 -30.94 -27.34
N TYR A 699 14.34 -29.66 -27.30
CA TYR A 699 14.89 -28.68 -26.37
C TYR A 699 13.92 -28.36 -25.23
N ALA A 700 14.47 -28.17 -24.04
CA ALA A 700 13.76 -27.51 -22.96
C ALA A 700 13.74 -25.98 -23.15
N TYR A 701 12.65 -25.35 -22.71
CA TYR A 701 12.45 -23.91 -22.73
C TYR A 701 12.10 -23.40 -21.33
N PHE A 702 12.84 -22.39 -20.85
CA PHE A 702 12.57 -21.73 -19.59
C PHE A 702 11.59 -20.58 -19.82
N ASP A 703 10.39 -20.72 -19.28
CA ASP A 703 9.27 -19.84 -19.57
C ASP A 703 9.40 -18.48 -18.87
N ARG A 704 9.59 -17.44 -19.69
CA ARG A 704 9.56 -16.03 -19.26
C ARG A 704 8.36 -15.28 -19.84
N THR A 705 7.41 -15.98 -20.45
CA THR A 705 6.29 -15.36 -21.16
C THR A 705 5.29 -14.68 -20.21
N GLY A 706 5.25 -15.05 -18.93
CA GLY A 706 4.44 -14.36 -17.91
C GLY A 706 4.79 -12.87 -17.76
N TYR A 707 6.02 -12.48 -18.09
CA TYR A 707 6.43 -11.08 -18.07
C TYR A 707 5.86 -10.25 -19.23
N ILE A 708 5.26 -10.88 -20.25
CA ILE A 708 4.57 -10.14 -21.32
C ILE A 708 3.41 -9.34 -20.74
N SER A 709 2.63 -9.91 -19.83
CA SER A 709 1.52 -9.17 -19.20
C SER A 709 2.00 -8.09 -18.23
N VAL A 710 3.18 -8.26 -17.63
CA VAL A 710 3.85 -7.22 -16.83
C VAL A 710 4.32 -6.08 -17.75
N LEU A 711 4.94 -6.40 -18.88
CA LEU A 711 5.36 -5.41 -19.87
C LEU A 711 4.18 -4.64 -20.48
N GLU A 712 3.05 -5.32 -20.70
CA GLU A 712 1.82 -4.69 -21.17
C GLU A 712 1.13 -3.81 -20.13
N SER A 713 1.42 -3.98 -18.83
CA SER A 713 0.89 -3.11 -17.76
C SER A 713 1.63 -1.77 -17.62
N PHE A 714 2.84 -1.64 -18.16
CA PHE A 714 3.53 -0.34 -18.21
C PHE A 714 2.85 0.57 -19.23
N LEU A 715 2.71 1.83 -18.88
CA LEU A 715 2.03 2.84 -19.70
C LEU A 715 3.02 3.61 -20.57
N GLU A 716 4.30 3.53 -20.22
CA GLU A 716 5.37 4.13 -20.99
C GLU A 716 5.58 3.35 -22.28
N ALA A 717 5.44 4.05 -23.41
CA ALA A 717 5.59 3.47 -24.74
C ALA A 717 7.03 3.03 -25.05
N VAL A 718 8.03 3.47 -24.28
CA VAL A 718 9.45 3.17 -24.53
C VAL A 718 10.10 2.66 -23.26
N LEU A 719 10.40 1.36 -23.22
CA LEU A 719 11.03 0.72 -22.08
C LEU A 719 12.50 0.38 -22.38
N LEU A 720 13.38 0.76 -21.46
CA LEU A 720 14.82 0.47 -21.51
C LEU A 720 15.17 -0.57 -20.44
N PHE A 721 15.57 -1.76 -20.88
CA PHE A 721 15.91 -2.89 -20.03
C PHE A 721 17.39 -3.29 -20.19
N LEU A 722 18.20 -2.89 -19.21
CA LEU A 722 19.65 -3.07 -19.17
C LEU A 722 20.05 -4.15 -18.17
N ARG A 723 20.69 -5.20 -18.65
CA ARG A 723 21.25 -6.28 -17.81
C ARG A 723 22.60 -6.72 -18.35
N PRO A 724 23.46 -7.36 -17.54
CA PRO A 724 24.71 -7.91 -18.02
C PRO A 724 24.54 -8.83 -19.25
N ARG A 725 25.62 -9.07 -19.97
CA ARG A 725 25.59 -9.92 -21.16
C ARG A 725 25.17 -11.34 -20.78
N ARG A 726 24.61 -12.07 -21.74
CA ARG A 726 24.35 -13.52 -21.62
C ARG A 726 23.25 -13.98 -20.64
N PHE A 727 22.33 -13.08 -20.28
CA PHE A 727 21.18 -13.36 -19.40
C PHE A 727 19.84 -13.68 -20.11
N GLY A 728 19.85 -13.89 -21.44
CA GLY A 728 18.65 -14.31 -22.19
C GLY A 728 17.80 -13.20 -22.82
N LYS A 729 18.27 -11.95 -22.80
CA LYS A 729 17.55 -10.78 -23.36
C LYS A 729 17.10 -10.95 -24.82
N SER A 730 18.01 -11.37 -25.72
CA SER A 730 17.71 -11.53 -27.15
C SER A 730 16.65 -12.58 -27.43
N LEU A 731 16.65 -13.68 -26.65
CA LEU A 731 15.62 -14.71 -26.76
C LEU A 731 14.25 -14.15 -26.36
N PHE A 732 14.20 -13.32 -25.32
CA PHE A 732 12.97 -12.68 -24.88
C PHE A 732 12.45 -11.63 -25.89
N LEU A 733 13.32 -10.90 -26.57
CA LEU A 733 12.93 -10.06 -27.71
C LEU A 733 12.28 -10.89 -28.83
N SER A 734 12.86 -12.05 -29.16
CA SER A 734 12.22 -12.98 -30.08
C SER A 734 10.86 -13.42 -29.55
N THR A 735 10.71 -13.72 -28.26
CA THR A 735 9.40 -14.06 -27.66
C THR A 735 8.37 -12.94 -27.85
N LEU A 736 8.74 -11.68 -27.60
CA LEU A 736 7.86 -10.53 -27.79
C LEU A 736 7.43 -10.37 -29.25
N ALA A 737 8.37 -10.50 -30.18
CA ALA A 737 8.08 -10.44 -31.62
C ALA A 737 7.02 -11.48 -32.04
N HIS A 738 7.15 -12.73 -31.55
CA HIS A 738 6.24 -13.81 -31.92
C HIS A 738 4.88 -13.73 -31.18
N PHE A 739 4.81 -13.09 -30.02
CA PHE A 739 3.56 -12.89 -29.31
C PHE A 739 2.75 -11.73 -29.89
N HIS A 740 3.41 -10.59 -30.14
CA HIS A 740 2.77 -9.35 -30.55
C HIS A 740 2.62 -9.22 -32.08
N GLY A 741 3.45 -9.90 -32.86
CA GLY A 741 3.45 -9.81 -34.32
C GLY A 741 2.17 -10.37 -34.94
N VAL A 742 1.51 -9.55 -35.77
CA VAL A 742 0.28 -9.92 -36.47
C VAL A 742 0.46 -11.15 -37.37
N GLU A 743 1.65 -11.35 -37.92
CA GLU A 743 2.01 -12.49 -38.76
C GLU A 743 1.99 -13.83 -38.00
N TYR A 744 2.17 -13.81 -36.68
CA TYR A 744 2.16 -15.00 -35.82
C TYR A 744 0.82 -15.19 -35.10
N LYS A 745 -0.18 -14.33 -35.35
CA LYS A 745 -1.48 -14.36 -34.68
C LYS A 745 -2.17 -15.73 -34.76
N GLN A 746 -2.00 -16.44 -35.88
CA GLN A 746 -2.55 -17.78 -36.09
C GLN A 746 -1.71 -18.90 -35.45
N ASN A 747 -0.40 -18.68 -35.27
CA ASN A 747 0.55 -19.63 -34.67
C ASN A 747 0.56 -19.56 -33.14
N HIS A 748 -0.22 -18.68 -32.52
CA HIS A 748 -0.21 -18.47 -31.06
C HIS A 748 -0.41 -19.78 -30.28
N LYS A 749 -1.36 -20.62 -30.72
CA LYS A 749 -1.60 -21.93 -30.09
C LYS A 749 -0.40 -22.87 -30.22
N GLU A 750 0.30 -22.87 -31.34
CA GLU A 750 1.47 -23.74 -31.54
C GLU A 750 2.67 -23.29 -30.68
N LEU A 751 2.93 -21.98 -30.64
CA LEU A 751 4.12 -21.42 -30.02
C LEU A 751 3.97 -21.25 -28.50
N PHE A 752 2.80 -20.84 -28.01
CA PHE A 752 2.61 -20.41 -26.62
C PHE A 752 1.78 -21.37 -25.76
N GLN A 753 1.18 -22.41 -26.33
CA GLN A 753 0.37 -23.36 -25.55
C GLN A 753 1.16 -23.92 -24.35
N GLY A 754 0.54 -23.86 -23.17
CA GLY A 754 1.12 -24.36 -21.92
C GLY A 754 2.19 -23.46 -21.31
N LEU A 755 2.43 -22.28 -21.88
CA LEU A 755 3.26 -21.23 -21.28
C LEU A 755 2.40 -20.28 -20.42
N ASP A 756 3.03 -19.46 -19.57
CA ASP A 756 2.34 -18.56 -18.65
C ASP A 756 1.46 -17.54 -19.39
N VAL A 757 1.94 -17.03 -20.53
CA VAL A 757 1.16 -16.08 -21.33
C VAL A 757 -0.09 -16.71 -21.96
N ASP A 758 -0.13 -18.03 -22.20
CA ASP A 758 -1.33 -18.71 -22.70
C ASP A 758 -2.45 -18.72 -21.65
N ARG A 759 -2.11 -18.69 -20.35
CA ARG A 759 -3.07 -18.45 -19.27
C ARG A 759 -3.58 -17.00 -19.30
N ASP A 760 -2.67 -16.05 -19.47
CA ASP A 760 -3.00 -14.61 -19.50
C ASP A 760 -3.84 -14.23 -20.73
N VAL A 761 -3.66 -14.91 -21.86
CA VAL A 761 -4.52 -14.76 -23.05
C VAL A 761 -5.92 -15.33 -22.78
N LYS A 762 -6.03 -16.51 -22.15
CA LYS A 762 -7.32 -17.12 -21.83
C LYS A 762 -8.13 -16.34 -20.79
N SER A 763 -7.47 -15.64 -19.87
CA SER A 763 -8.12 -14.76 -18.91
C SER A 763 -8.43 -13.36 -19.46
N GLY A 764 -8.02 -13.06 -20.69
CA GLY A 764 -8.22 -11.75 -21.32
C GLY A 764 -7.26 -10.66 -20.85
N LYS A 765 -6.20 -10.99 -20.09
CA LYS A 765 -5.20 -10.02 -19.59
C LYS A 765 -4.33 -9.44 -20.71
N VAL A 766 -4.01 -10.24 -21.73
CA VAL A 766 -3.25 -9.81 -22.92
C VAL A 766 -3.85 -10.39 -24.19
N THR A 767 -3.60 -9.74 -25.34
CA THR A 767 -4.10 -10.18 -26.64
C THR A 767 -2.92 -10.34 -27.62
N PRO A 768 -2.79 -11.48 -28.31
CA PRO A 768 -1.71 -11.71 -29.28
C PRO A 768 -1.97 -10.97 -30.60
N GLY A 769 -0.89 -10.74 -31.37
CA GLY A 769 -0.98 -10.22 -32.74
C GLY A 769 -1.52 -8.78 -32.85
N GLN A 770 -1.17 -7.92 -31.90
CA GLN A 770 -1.63 -6.53 -31.83
C GLN A 770 -0.73 -5.52 -32.57
N TYR A 771 0.43 -5.92 -33.10
CA TYR A 771 1.42 -5.00 -33.65
C TYR A 771 2.12 -5.56 -34.90
N LEU A 772 2.69 -4.66 -35.69
CA LEU A 772 3.71 -4.96 -36.71
C LEU A 772 5.08 -4.83 -36.04
N ILE A 773 5.97 -5.81 -36.19
CA ILE A 773 7.24 -5.86 -35.47
C ILE A 773 8.35 -5.27 -36.33
N LEU A 774 8.98 -4.20 -35.87
CA LEU A 774 10.19 -3.64 -36.47
C LEU A 774 11.37 -3.85 -35.53
N ALA A 775 12.21 -4.83 -35.84
CA ALA A 775 13.30 -5.25 -34.96
C ALA A 775 14.68 -4.81 -35.50
N PHE A 776 15.53 -4.27 -34.63
CA PHE A 776 16.91 -3.87 -34.90
C PHE A 776 17.88 -4.66 -34.02
N ASP A 777 18.92 -5.23 -34.64
CA ASP A 777 20.03 -5.89 -33.94
C ASP A 777 21.32 -5.10 -34.17
N PHE A 778 21.71 -4.29 -33.19
CA PHE A 778 22.90 -3.44 -33.28
C PHE A 778 24.20 -4.24 -33.12
N SER A 779 24.13 -5.51 -32.71
CA SER A 779 25.29 -6.39 -32.58
C SER A 779 25.89 -6.77 -33.94
N ALA A 780 25.08 -6.76 -35.01
CA ALA A 780 25.45 -7.18 -36.36
C ALA A 780 26.23 -6.12 -37.17
N THR A 781 26.52 -4.96 -36.60
CA THR A 781 27.31 -3.91 -37.25
C THR A 781 28.79 -4.28 -37.30
N ASN A 782 29.49 -3.93 -38.38
CA ASN A 782 30.94 -4.08 -38.51
C ASN A 782 31.64 -2.94 -37.75
N ARG A 783 32.42 -3.35 -36.77
CA ARG A 783 32.90 -2.52 -35.66
C ARG A 783 34.28 -1.96 -35.96
N SER A 784 34.35 -1.19 -37.05
CA SER A 784 35.63 -0.69 -37.55
C SER A 784 36.10 0.54 -36.74
N PRO A 785 37.40 0.64 -36.41
CA PRO A 785 38.00 1.89 -35.95
C PRO A 785 37.91 3.03 -36.98
N ASP A 786 37.65 2.67 -38.25
CA ASP A 786 37.39 3.62 -39.35
C ASP A 786 35.93 4.11 -39.27
N VAL A 787 35.80 5.38 -38.89
CA VAL A 787 34.53 6.07 -38.67
C VAL A 787 33.59 6.03 -39.88
N ASN A 788 34.12 6.13 -41.10
CA ASN A 788 33.30 6.13 -42.31
C ASN A 788 32.71 4.74 -42.56
N LYS A 789 33.52 3.69 -42.36
CA LYS A 789 33.05 2.30 -42.45
C LYS A 789 32.03 1.96 -41.35
N ALA A 790 32.20 2.53 -40.17
CA ALA A 790 31.26 2.38 -39.07
C ALA A 790 29.89 3.03 -39.41
N GLU A 791 29.88 4.21 -40.03
CA GLU A 791 28.66 4.85 -40.53
C GLU A 791 27.98 4.02 -41.62
N GLU A 792 28.74 3.62 -42.67
CA GLU A 792 28.23 2.79 -43.76
C GLU A 792 27.60 1.50 -43.23
N SER A 793 28.27 0.85 -42.26
CA SER A 793 27.75 -0.37 -41.65
C SER A 793 26.49 -0.13 -40.80
N LEU A 794 26.40 0.98 -40.07
CA LEU A 794 25.22 1.33 -39.28
C LEU A 794 24.03 1.64 -40.19
N ASN A 795 24.26 2.41 -41.27
CA ASN A 795 23.26 2.71 -42.28
C ASN A 795 22.74 1.45 -42.98
N ALA A 796 23.66 0.55 -43.38
CA ALA A 796 23.30 -0.72 -43.99
C ALA A 796 22.48 -1.62 -43.04
N MET A 797 22.82 -1.66 -41.74
CA MET A 797 22.06 -2.44 -40.75
C MET A 797 20.63 -1.92 -40.59
N ILE A 798 20.44 -0.61 -40.43
CA ILE A 798 19.11 -0.01 -40.28
C ILE A 798 18.27 -0.25 -41.53
N ASN A 799 18.82 -0.02 -42.73
CA ASN A 799 18.12 -0.28 -43.98
C ASN A 799 17.78 -1.78 -44.14
N SER A 800 18.70 -2.68 -43.81
CA SER A 800 18.46 -4.13 -43.86
C SER A 800 17.31 -4.57 -42.95
N ALA A 801 17.20 -4.01 -41.74
CA ALA A 801 16.08 -4.26 -40.84
C ALA A 801 14.74 -3.80 -41.43
N ILE A 802 14.71 -2.63 -42.08
CA ILE A 802 13.51 -2.10 -42.75
C ILE A 802 13.16 -2.90 -44.02
N GLU A 803 14.16 -3.33 -44.79
CA GLU A 803 13.95 -4.25 -45.91
C GLU A 803 13.31 -5.56 -45.45
N ASN A 804 13.80 -6.13 -44.35
CA ASN A 804 13.22 -7.34 -43.75
C ASN A 804 11.77 -7.10 -43.30
N PHE A 805 11.47 -5.94 -42.70
CA PHE A 805 10.12 -5.54 -42.36
C PHE A 805 9.20 -5.53 -43.59
N TYR A 806 9.63 -4.96 -44.72
CA TYR A 806 8.84 -4.98 -45.95
C TYR A 806 8.67 -6.39 -46.51
N ARG A 807 9.69 -7.26 -46.42
CA ARG A 807 9.57 -8.67 -46.84
C ARG A 807 8.50 -9.43 -46.05
N ILE A 808 8.39 -9.17 -44.75
CA ILE A 808 7.39 -9.80 -43.87
C ILE A 808 5.98 -9.24 -44.14
N TYR A 809 5.86 -7.91 -44.27
CA TYR A 809 4.56 -7.24 -44.26
C TYR A 809 4.04 -6.75 -45.62
N ALA A 810 4.72 -7.06 -46.73
CA ALA A 810 4.31 -6.59 -48.07
C ALA A 810 2.83 -6.86 -48.38
N GLN A 811 2.32 -8.04 -48.02
CA GLN A 811 0.93 -8.43 -48.23
C GLN A 811 -0.09 -7.56 -47.49
N TYR A 812 0.32 -6.87 -46.42
CA TYR A 812 -0.55 -6.01 -45.63
C TYR A 812 -0.45 -4.53 -46.04
N LEU A 813 0.65 -4.12 -46.68
CA LEU A 813 0.96 -2.71 -46.98
C LEU A 813 0.53 -2.25 -48.39
N GLY A 814 -0.31 -3.03 -49.09
CA GLY A 814 -1.04 -2.58 -50.27
C GLY A 814 -0.30 -2.55 -51.61
N GLU A 815 0.95 -3.03 -51.70
CA GLU A 815 1.71 -3.14 -52.96
C GLU A 815 1.91 -4.62 -53.35
N ALA A 816 2.05 -4.92 -54.65
CA ALA A 816 1.97 -6.30 -55.16
C ALA A 816 3.17 -7.20 -54.78
N THR A 817 4.34 -6.62 -54.50
CA THR A 817 5.57 -7.36 -54.13
C THR A 817 6.44 -6.61 -53.12
N SER A 818 7.22 -7.34 -52.32
CA SER A 818 8.17 -6.75 -51.36
C SER A 818 9.26 -5.92 -52.04
N GLU A 819 9.65 -6.29 -53.25
CA GLU A 819 10.68 -5.65 -54.05
C GLU A 819 10.25 -4.24 -54.49
N GLN A 820 8.96 -4.04 -54.78
CA GLN A 820 8.41 -2.72 -55.09
C GLN A 820 8.43 -1.80 -53.88
N LEU A 821 8.07 -2.32 -52.69
CA LEU A 821 8.13 -1.54 -51.45
C LEU A 821 9.56 -1.14 -51.10
N ILE A 822 10.52 -2.06 -51.25
CA ILE A 822 11.93 -1.80 -51.02
C ILE A 822 12.45 -0.73 -52.00
N ALA A 823 12.21 -0.90 -53.31
CA ALA A 823 12.69 0.03 -54.32
C ALA A 823 12.10 1.44 -54.18
N LYS A 824 10.87 1.57 -53.65
CA LYS A 824 10.17 2.84 -53.47
C LYS A 824 10.55 3.57 -52.18
N ASN A 825 10.81 2.83 -51.10
CA ASN A 825 10.89 3.40 -49.75
C ASN A 825 12.25 3.26 -49.05
N ILE A 826 13.22 2.54 -49.62
CA ILE A 826 14.59 2.46 -49.08
C ILE A 826 15.49 3.45 -49.81
N ASP A 827 16.11 4.35 -49.05
CA ASP A 827 17.24 5.16 -49.50
C ASP A 827 18.56 4.50 -49.07
N PRO A 828 19.36 3.94 -50.00
CA PRO A 828 20.64 3.30 -49.67
C PRO A 828 21.63 4.25 -48.98
N SER A 829 21.49 5.56 -49.14
CA SER A 829 22.35 6.59 -48.57
C SER A 829 21.80 7.29 -47.33
N GLY A 830 20.56 6.97 -46.92
CA GLY A 830 19.84 7.73 -45.90
C GLY A 830 18.85 6.89 -45.08
N ALA A 831 19.34 6.03 -44.19
CA ALA A 831 18.51 5.12 -43.40
C ALA A 831 17.48 5.81 -42.47
N VAL A 832 17.76 7.04 -42.03
CA VAL A 832 16.79 7.83 -41.23
C VAL A 832 15.56 8.20 -42.06
N GLY A 833 15.75 8.54 -43.34
CA GLY A 833 14.67 8.77 -44.29
C GLY A 833 13.86 7.51 -44.53
N SER A 834 14.55 6.37 -44.77
CA SER A 834 13.92 5.05 -44.92
C SER A 834 13.04 4.69 -43.74
N LEU A 835 13.50 4.92 -42.50
CA LEU A 835 12.74 4.65 -41.28
C LEU A 835 11.47 5.52 -41.21
N SER A 836 11.62 6.83 -41.42
CA SER A 836 10.49 7.77 -41.39
C SER A 836 9.43 7.41 -42.44
N GLY A 837 9.88 7.05 -43.66
CA GLY A 837 9.00 6.59 -44.74
C GLY A 837 8.26 5.30 -44.40
N CYS A 838 8.97 4.30 -43.85
CA CYS A 838 8.38 3.05 -43.40
C CYS A 838 7.26 3.26 -42.38
N VAL A 839 7.52 4.08 -41.35
CA VAL A 839 6.52 4.36 -40.32
C VAL A 839 5.32 5.11 -40.89
N ASN A 840 5.53 6.09 -41.78
CA ASN A 840 4.43 6.81 -42.42
C ASN A 840 3.54 5.86 -43.24
N LEU A 841 4.14 4.97 -44.03
CA LEU A 841 3.41 3.98 -44.82
C LEU A 841 2.54 3.09 -43.94
N VAL A 842 3.06 2.62 -42.81
CA VAL A 842 2.31 1.82 -41.85
C VAL A 842 1.15 2.62 -41.25
N THR A 843 1.40 3.87 -40.83
CA THR A 843 0.35 4.75 -40.29
C THR A 843 -0.75 4.97 -41.30
N GLU A 844 -0.43 5.29 -42.56
CA GLU A 844 -1.40 5.48 -43.64
C GLU A 844 -2.19 4.19 -43.92
N THR A 845 -1.51 3.04 -43.96
CA THR A 845 -2.14 1.73 -44.18
C THR A 845 -3.13 1.42 -43.06
N LEU A 846 -2.71 1.58 -41.80
CA LEU A 846 -3.59 1.36 -40.66
C LEU A 846 -4.74 2.36 -40.71
N ASP A 847 -4.50 3.64 -40.94
CA ASP A 847 -5.55 4.66 -41.01
C ASP A 847 -6.59 4.40 -42.10
N ALA A 848 -6.29 3.60 -43.12
CA ALA A 848 -7.24 3.17 -44.15
C ALA A 848 -8.15 1.99 -43.71
N VAL A 849 -7.79 1.25 -42.66
CA VAL A 849 -8.58 0.09 -42.17
C VAL A 849 -9.90 0.58 -41.56
N ARG A 850 -11.02 0.09 -42.09
CA ARG A 850 -12.39 0.43 -41.65
C ARG A 850 -13.25 -0.77 -41.32
N GLU A 851 -12.96 -1.93 -41.90
CA GLU A 851 -13.78 -3.13 -41.81
C GLU A 851 -13.23 -4.12 -40.78
N MET A 852 -14.14 -4.79 -40.06
CA MET A 852 -13.78 -5.74 -38.99
C MET A 852 -13.14 -7.05 -39.53
N ASN A 853 -13.30 -7.33 -40.82
CA ASN A 853 -12.73 -8.50 -41.49
C ASN A 853 -11.33 -8.27 -42.08
N ASP A 854 -10.80 -7.05 -42.00
CA ASP A 854 -9.45 -6.73 -42.44
C ASP A 854 -8.43 -7.39 -41.49
N PRO A 855 -7.36 -8.05 -42.01
CA PRO A 855 -6.35 -8.69 -41.16
C PRO A 855 -5.62 -7.73 -40.22
N LEU A 856 -5.58 -6.44 -40.54
CA LEU A 856 -5.01 -5.38 -39.71
C LEU A 856 -6.03 -4.75 -38.74
N TYR A 857 -7.29 -5.21 -38.71
CA TYR A 857 -8.28 -4.73 -37.77
C TYR A 857 -7.86 -5.00 -36.32
N GLY A 858 -7.76 -3.93 -35.52
CA GLY A 858 -7.29 -4.00 -34.13
C GLY A 858 -5.77 -3.96 -33.94
N VAL A 859 -4.98 -3.84 -35.03
CA VAL A 859 -3.53 -3.59 -34.94
C VAL A 859 -3.28 -2.16 -34.46
N LYS A 860 -2.46 -2.02 -33.41
CA LYS A 860 -2.22 -0.77 -32.68
C LYS A 860 -1.13 0.10 -33.29
N GLY A 861 -0.29 -0.46 -34.16
CA GLY A 861 0.87 0.22 -34.76
C GLY A 861 2.09 -0.70 -34.84
N ILE A 862 3.27 -0.09 -34.88
CA ILE A 862 4.58 -0.75 -34.85
C ILE A 862 5.00 -0.96 -33.40
N TYR A 863 5.45 -2.18 -33.07
CA TYR A 863 6.25 -2.45 -31.89
C TYR A 863 7.71 -2.51 -32.33
N LEU A 864 8.47 -1.47 -31.98
CA LEU A 864 9.90 -1.38 -32.26
C LEU A 864 10.69 -2.17 -31.21
N LEU A 865 11.52 -3.10 -31.65
CA LEU A 865 12.39 -3.89 -30.78
C LEU A 865 13.85 -3.54 -31.11
N ALA A 866 14.66 -3.20 -30.12
CA ALA A 866 16.07 -2.86 -30.35
C ALA A 866 16.97 -3.66 -29.41
N ASP A 867 17.80 -4.55 -29.96
CA ASP A 867 18.77 -5.34 -29.19
C ASP A 867 20.17 -4.77 -29.27
N GLU A 868 20.94 -4.96 -28.19
CA GLU A 868 22.30 -4.47 -27.98
C GLU A 868 22.50 -3.02 -28.44
N TYR A 869 21.57 -2.13 -28.10
CA TYR A 869 21.57 -0.73 -28.59
C TYR A 869 22.87 0.02 -28.26
N ASP A 870 23.58 -0.41 -27.21
CA ASP A 870 24.82 0.14 -26.70
C ASP A 870 26.07 -0.54 -27.26
N ALA A 871 25.95 -1.62 -28.04
CA ALA A 871 27.09 -2.34 -28.64
C ALA A 871 28.00 -1.41 -29.42
N PHE A 872 27.41 -0.49 -30.20
CA PHE A 872 28.18 0.45 -31.01
C PHE A 872 29.02 1.41 -30.17
N SER A 873 28.47 2.02 -29.11
CA SER A 873 29.23 2.99 -28.30
C SER A 873 30.21 2.34 -27.33
N ASN A 874 29.92 1.13 -26.85
CA ASN A 874 30.77 0.41 -25.89
C ASN A 874 32.17 0.06 -26.45
N GLU A 875 32.35 0.01 -27.77
CA GLU A 875 33.62 -0.38 -28.39
C GLU A 875 34.57 0.77 -28.69
N PHE A 876 34.07 2.00 -28.68
CA PHE A 876 34.90 3.19 -28.74
C PHE A 876 35.41 3.61 -27.35
N LEU A 877 35.14 2.81 -26.31
CA LEU A 877 35.73 2.94 -24.98
C LEU A 877 37.18 2.45 -25.00
N CYS A 878 38.14 3.36 -25.16
CA CYS A 878 39.57 3.03 -25.17
C CYS A 878 40.15 3.07 -23.73
N PRO A 879 40.83 2.01 -23.25
CA PRO A 879 41.48 2.01 -21.94
C PRO A 879 42.62 3.03 -21.78
N ASP A 880 43.29 3.40 -22.88
CA ASP A 880 44.52 4.22 -22.87
C ASP A 880 44.34 5.65 -23.46
N ASP A 881 43.17 5.99 -24.01
CA ASP A 881 42.86 7.32 -24.56
C ASP A 881 41.44 7.76 -24.13
N PRO A 882 41.31 8.56 -23.06
CA PRO A 882 40.03 8.92 -22.45
C PRO A 882 39.31 10.05 -23.19
N ARG A 883 39.70 10.40 -24.42
CA ARG A 883 38.98 11.44 -25.18
C ARG A 883 37.55 10.96 -25.43
N PRO A 884 36.53 11.64 -24.89
CA PRO A 884 35.14 11.23 -25.07
C PRO A 884 34.79 11.19 -26.56
N TRP A 885 33.94 10.22 -26.92
CA TRP A 885 33.29 10.09 -28.23
C TRP A 885 32.71 11.43 -28.75
N ASP A 886 32.39 12.35 -27.83
CA ASP A 886 31.92 13.71 -28.09
C ASP A 886 32.91 14.62 -28.87
N HIS A 887 34.22 14.33 -28.85
CA HIS A 887 35.22 15.10 -29.60
C HIS A 887 35.38 14.67 -31.06
N LEU A 888 34.91 13.47 -31.42
CA LEU A 888 34.82 13.05 -32.80
C LEU A 888 33.37 13.26 -33.22
N ARG A 889 33.07 14.39 -33.88
CA ARG A 889 31.82 14.60 -34.63
C ARG A 889 31.76 13.62 -35.80
N THR A 890 31.64 12.33 -35.49
CA THR A 890 31.55 11.27 -36.48
C THR A 890 30.19 11.32 -37.12
N SER A 891 30.16 11.13 -38.43
CA SER A 891 28.93 10.97 -39.19
C SER A 891 28.11 9.78 -38.68
N ALA A 892 28.77 8.70 -38.22
CA ALA A 892 28.14 7.58 -37.52
C ALA A 892 27.39 7.96 -36.23
N ASN A 893 27.97 8.83 -35.37
CA ASN A 893 27.28 9.34 -34.18
C ASN A 893 26.04 10.16 -34.56
N SER A 894 26.18 10.98 -35.61
CA SER A 894 25.09 11.82 -36.12
C SER A 894 23.95 10.95 -36.68
N LEU A 895 24.28 9.86 -37.36
CA LEU A 895 23.32 8.86 -37.85
C LEU A 895 22.58 8.17 -36.70
N LEU A 896 23.28 7.72 -35.65
CA LEU A 896 22.66 7.09 -34.47
C LEU A 896 21.75 8.06 -33.71
N LYS A 897 22.17 9.33 -33.53
CA LYS A 897 21.32 10.38 -32.94
C LYS A 897 20.09 10.66 -33.80
N GLY A 898 20.27 10.72 -35.13
CA GLY A 898 19.18 10.90 -36.10
C GLY A 898 18.17 9.75 -36.08
N PHE A 899 18.64 8.51 -35.94
CA PHE A 899 17.80 7.33 -35.78
C PHE A 899 16.88 7.47 -34.56
N TRP A 900 17.43 7.70 -33.36
CA TRP A 900 16.62 7.81 -32.14
C TRP A 900 15.72 9.05 -32.13
N ALA A 901 16.19 10.19 -32.67
CA ALA A 901 15.35 11.37 -32.85
C ALA A 901 14.15 11.08 -33.75
N THR A 902 14.34 10.28 -34.80
CA THR A 902 13.27 9.85 -35.70
C THR A 902 12.29 8.94 -34.98
N VAL A 903 12.77 7.93 -34.25
CA VAL A 903 11.93 7.05 -33.41
C VAL A 903 11.07 7.89 -32.47
N LYS A 904 11.67 8.83 -31.72
CA LYS A 904 10.94 9.73 -30.81
C LYS A 904 9.88 10.56 -31.52
N SER A 905 10.21 11.13 -32.68
CA SER A 905 9.27 11.95 -33.46
C SER A 905 8.08 11.15 -34.01
N LYS A 906 8.22 9.84 -34.11
CA LYS A 906 7.23 8.91 -34.67
C LYS A 906 6.48 8.10 -33.61
N LEU A 907 6.71 8.37 -32.32
CA LEU A 907 5.93 7.75 -31.25
C LEU A 907 4.47 8.21 -31.33
N GLY A 908 3.54 7.26 -31.29
CA GLY A 908 2.12 7.55 -31.32
C GLY A 908 1.26 6.35 -31.71
N PRO A 909 -0.06 6.41 -31.43
CA PRO A 909 -0.98 5.36 -31.83
C PRO A 909 -0.98 5.19 -33.36
N ARG A 910 -1.07 3.94 -33.83
CA ARG A 910 -1.00 3.55 -35.27
C ARG A 910 0.34 3.86 -35.98
N SER A 911 1.29 4.51 -35.29
CA SER A 911 2.67 4.76 -35.72
C SER A 911 3.61 3.83 -34.93
N ILE A 912 4.72 4.31 -34.35
CA ILE A 912 5.47 3.54 -33.35
C ILE A 912 4.70 3.60 -32.03
N ALA A 913 3.93 2.56 -31.77
CA ALA A 913 3.05 2.47 -30.61
C ALA A 913 3.79 2.01 -29.35
N LYS A 914 4.79 1.13 -29.50
CA LYS A 914 5.64 0.64 -28.42
C LYS A 914 7.09 0.47 -28.87
N CYS A 915 8.01 0.55 -27.92
CA CYS A 915 9.44 0.37 -28.09
C CYS A 915 10.02 -0.38 -26.88
N PHE A 916 10.73 -1.48 -27.12
CA PHE A 916 11.44 -2.21 -26.07
C PHE A 916 12.91 -2.35 -26.45
N ILE A 917 13.78 -1.77 -25.62
CA ILE A 917 15.21 -1.59 -25.90
C ILE A 917 16.00 -2.39 -24.88
N THR A 918 16.91 -3.24 -25.36
CA THR A 918 17.81 -4.03 -24.52
C THR A 918 19.26 -3.67 -24.73
N GLY A 919 20.06 -3.76 -23.66
CA GLY A 919 21.49 -3.47 -23.67
C GLY A 919 22.17 -3.86 -22.36
N VAL A 920 23.38 -3.35 -22.16
CA VAL A 920 24.16 -3.55 -20.93
C VAL A 920 24.30 -2.26 -20.14
N SER A 921 24.68 -1.16 -20.78
CA SER A 921 25.06 0.10 -20.13
C SER A 921 24.22 1.29 -20.61
N PRO A 922 23.86 2.25 -19.72
CA PRO A 922 23.15 3.48 -20.09
C PRO A 922 24.07 4.55 -20.71
N LEU A 923 25.39 4.34 -20.75
CA LEU A 923 26.39 5.29 -21.28
C LEU A 923 26.02 5.82 -22.66
N SER A 924 25.63 4.91 -23.55
CA SER A 924 25.22 5.21 -24.92
C SER A 924 24.01 6.14 -25.00
N MET A 925 23.12 6.12 -24.01
CA MET A 925 22.02 7.07 -23.95
C MET A 925 22.46 8.40 -23.33
N ALA A 926 23.23 8.41 -22.24
CA ALA A 926 23.63 9.64 -21.55
C ALA A 926 24.40 10.65 -22.44
N ASP A 927 25.17 10.16 -23.43
CA ASP A 927 25.92 11.01 -24.35
C ASP A 927 25.18 11.27 -25.70
N ASN A 928 24.09 10.53 -25.96
CA ASN A 928 23.24 10.71 -27.15
C ASN A 928 21.89 11.41 -26.87
N THR A 929 21.61 11.77 -25.62
CA THR A 929 20.28 12.15 -25.08
C THR A 929 19.81 13.58 -25.30
N SER A 930 20.46 14.40 -26.13
CA SER A 930 19.69 15.55 -26.66
C SER A 930 18.47 15.07 -27.50
N GLY A 931 18.46 13.80 -27.96
CA GLY A 931 17.42 13.25 -28.85
C GLY A 931 16.40 12.25 -28.27
N PHE A 932 16.64 11.56 -27.14
CA PHE A 932 15.81 10.40 -26.73
C PHE A 932 15.56 10.27 -25.20
N ASN A 933 15.11 11.33 -24.54
CA ASN A 933 14.77 11.35 -23.11
C ASN A 933 13.40 10.72 -22.75
N VAL A 934 12.81 9.94 -23.67
CA VAL A 934 11.46 9.37 -23.53
C VAL A 934 11.47 7.90 -23.06
N ALA A 935 12.66 7.31 -22.93
CA ALA A 935 12.82 5.92 -22.50
C ALA A 935 12.78 5.80 -20.98
N THR A 936 11.93 4.92 -20.47
CA THR A 936 11.83 4.60 -19.05
C THR A 936 12.80 3.47 -18.70
N TYR A 937 13.72 3.72 -17.77
CA TYR A 937 14.61 2.70 -17.25
C TYR A 937 13.84 1.76 -16.32
N VAL A 938 13.73 0.48 -16.70
CA VAL A 938 12.97 -0.52 -15.95
C VAL A 938 13.84 -1.62 -15.34
N SER A 939 15.16 -1.51 -15.48
CA SER A 939 16.09 -2.57 -15.11
C SER A 939 16.28 -2.76 -13.61
N TRP A 940 15.75 -1.93 -12.72
CA TRP A 940 15.78 -2.22 -11.27
C TRP A 940 14.39 -2.45 -10.68
N ARG A 941 13.38 -2.61 -11.54
CA ARG A 941 12.01 -2.94 -11.11
C ARG A 941 11.97 -4.36 -10.55
N GLU A 942 11.41 -4.50 -9.35
CA GLU A 942 11.25 -5.79 -8.67
C GLU A 942 10.47 -6.78 -9.54
N GLU A 943 9.44 -6.29 -10.23
CA GLU A 943 8.51 -7.06 -11.07
C GLU A 943 9.17 -7.60 -12.34
N LEU A 944 10.32 -7.05 -12.76
CA LEU A 944 11.10 -7.50 -13.91
C LEU A 944 12.44 -8.14 -13.50
N SER A 945 12.67 -8.34 -12.20
CA SER A 945 13.93 -8.90 -11.69
C SER A 945 14.19 -10.32 -12.19
N GLY A 946 13.15 -11.15 -12.31
CA GLY A 946 13.23 -12.52 -12.82
C GLY A 946 13.03 -12.67 -14.34
N LEU A 947 12.90 -11.57 -15.09
CA LEU A 947 12.73 -11.60 -16.55
C LEU A 947 13.91 -12.29 -17.25
N CYS A 948 15.08 -12.24 -16.63
CA CYS A 948 16.34 -12.73 -17.13
C CYS A 948 17.08 -13.48 -16.01
N GLY A 949 17.92 -14.44 -16.39
CA GLY A 949 18.54 -15.36 -15.44
C GLY A 949 17.67 -16.58 -15.14
N LEU A 950 18.22 -17.54 -14.40
CA LEU A 950 17.54 -18.77 -13.99
C LEU A 950 17.47 -18.84 -12.46
N THR A 951 16.37 -19.35 -11.92
CA THR A 951 16.20 -19.48 -10.46
C THR A 951 16.82 -20.79 -9.94
N GLU A 952 16.97 -20.93 -8.63
CA GLU A 952 17.42 -22.21 -8.06
C GLU A 952 16.47 -23.36 -8.42
N GLU A 953 15.16 -23.10 -8.50
CA GLU A 953 14.16 -24.10 -8.91
C GLU A 953 14.35 -24.53 -10.38
N ASP A 954 14.62 -23.58 -11.28
CA ASP A 954 14.95 -23.88 -12.68
C ASP A 954 16.17 -24.80 -12.76
N VAL A 955 17.16 -24.53 -11.91
CA VAL A 955 18.41 -25.30 -11.89
C VAL A 955 18.20 -26.73 -11.42
N TYR A 956 17.54 -26.89 -10.28
CA TYR A 956 17.24 -28.21 -9.74
C TYR A 956 16.38 -29.04 -10.69
N ALA A 957 15.38 -28.41 -11.34
CA ALA A 957 14.51 -29.10 -12.27
C ALA A 957 15.28 -29.65 -13.49
N ALA A 958 16.21 -28.88 -14.04
CA ALA A 958 17.02 -29.31 -15.16
C ALA A 958 18.06 -30.39 -14.77
N LEU A 959 18.72 -30.26 -13.63
CA LEU A 959 19.64 -31.31 -13.13
C LEU A 959 18.89 -32.62 -12.86
N ASN A 960 17.69 -32.55 -12.29
CA ASN A 960 16.86 -33.72 -12.06
C ASN A 960 16.42 -34.39 -13.39
N LEU A 961 16.10 -33.59 -14.41
CA LEU A 961 15.77 -34.09 -15.76
C LEU A 961 16.93 -34.87 -16.39
N LEU A 962 18.19 -34.42 -16.18
CA LEU A 962 19.38 -35.11 -16.67
C LEU A 962 19.74 -36.38 -15.88
N SER A 963 19.18 -36.55 -14.68
CA SER A 963 19.62 -37.52 -13.68
C SER A 963 18.86 -38.85 -13.70
N VAL A 964 18.35 -39.29 -14.86
CA VAL A 964 17.60 -40.56 -15.01
C VAL A 964 18.38 -41.80 -14.47
N SER A 965 19.66 -41.67 -14.12
CA SER A 965 20.47 -42.71 -13.46
C SER A 965 21.39 -42.24 -12.32
N LYS A 966 21.24 -41.04 -11.74
CA LYS A 966 22.21 -40.44 -10.78
C LYS A 966 21.62 -40.19 -9.39
N SER A 967 22.44 -40.29 -8.34
CA SER A 967 22.00 -40.14 -6.95
C SER A 967 21.74 -38.67 -6.60
N GLU A 968 20.87 -38.42 -5.62
CA GLU A 968 20.57 -37.07 -5.09
C GLU A 968 21.83 -36.30 -4.66
N ILE A 969 22.85 -37.03 -4.17
CA ILE A 969 24.17 -36.49 -3.81
C ILE A 969 24.88 -35.89 -5.03
N GLU A 970 24.76 -36.51 -6.20
CA GLU A 970 25.40 -36.03 -7.43
C GLU A 970 24.68 -34.79 -7.98
N ILE A 971 23.34 -34.74 -7.88
CA ILE A 971 22.55 -33.55 -8.20
C ILE A 971 22.98 -32.38 -7.30
N GLN A 972 23.06 -32.61 -5.98
CA GLN A 972 23.49 -31.59 -5.03
C GLN A 972 24.91 -31.09 -5.33
N ARG A 973 25.84 -32.01 -5.65
CA ARG A 973 27.21 -31.65 -6.01
C ARG A 973 27.26 -30.73 -7.23
N HIS A 974 26.52 -31.04 -8.30
CA HIS A 974 26.45 -30.18 -9.47
C HIS A 974 25.79 -28.85 -9.14
N PHE A 975 24.71 -28.85 -8.35
CA PHE A 975 24.05 -27.63 -7.89
C PHE A 975 25.02 -26.70 -7.13
N ASP A 976 25.80 -27.22 -6.18
CA ASP A 976 26.74 -26.44 -5.38
C ASP A 976 27.86 -25.83 -6.24
N ILE A 977 28.37 -26.60 -7.23
CA ILE A 977 29.34 -26.08 -8.22
C ILE A 977 28.73 -24.91 -8.99
N MET A 978 27.52 -25.07 -9.50
CA MET A 978 26.85 -24.04 -10.29
C MET A 978 26.50 -22.81 -9.43
N LYS A 979 26.08 -23.01 -8.17
CA LYS A 979 25.74 -21.93 -7.24
C LYS A 979 26.96 -21.07 -6.92
N ALA A 980 28.11 -21.70 -6.68
CA ALA A 980 29.34 -20.97 -6.38
C ALA A 980 29.92 -20.22 -7.60
N ASN A 981 29.77 -20.77 -8.81
CA ASN A 981 30.41 -20.22 -10.02
C ASN A 981 29.50 -19.30 -10.84
N TYR A 982 28.18 -19.51 -10.84
CA TYR A 982 27.26 -18.87 -11.81
C TYR A 982 26.05 -18.16 -11.18
N ASN A 983 25.73 -18.39 -9.89
CA ASN A 983 24.64 -17.70 -9.17
C ASN A 983 25.14 -16.38 -8.55
N GLY A 984 24.28 -15.67 -7.82
CA GLY A 984 24.63 -14.51 -7.00
C GLY A 984 24.20 -13.17 -7.59
N TYR A 985 23.73 -13.14 -8.84
CA TYR A 985 23.20 -11.92 -9.45
C TYR A 985 21.82 -11.58 -8.88
N MET A 986 21.68 -10.37 -8.37
CA MET A 986 20.48 -9.81 -7.80
C MET A 986 20.23 -8.47 -8.48
N PHE A 987 19.01 -8.31 -8.95
CA PHE A 987 18.70 -7.39 -10.03
C PHE A 987 17.82 -6.22 -9.60
N ALA A 988 17.36 -6.22 -8.35
CA ALA A 988 16.82 -5.08 -7.62
C ALA A 988 17.15 -5.24 -6.12
N PRO A 989 17.32 -4.15 -5.36
CA PRO A 989 17.64 -4.18 -3.93
C PRO A 989 16.38 -4.40 -3.07
N SER A 990 15.81 -5.61 -3.11
CA SER A 990 14.59 -5.98 -2.37
C SER A 990 14.69 -7.39 -1.80
N SER A 991 14.29 -7.61 -0.54
CA SER A 991 14.21 -8.95 0.09
C SER A 991 13.33 -9.94 -0.67
N LYS A 992 12.44 -9.45 -1.54
CA LYS A 992 11.55 -10.28 -2.37
C LYS A 992 12.24 -10.78 -3.64
N VAL A 993 13.38 -10.21 -4.03
CA VAL A 993 14.12 -10.61 -5.24
C VAL A 993 15.16 -11.66 -4.90
N GLN A 994 15.03 -12.83 -5.52
CA GLN A 994 16.01 -13.89 -5.39
C GLN A 994 17.24 -13.65 -6.26
N GLN A 995 18.37 -14.25 -5.86
CA GLN A 995 19.54 -14.35 -6.72
C GLN A 995 19.26 -15.29 -7.89
N VAL A 996 19.80 -14.95 -9.05
CA VAL A 996 19.64 -15.73 -10.29
C VAL A 996 20.99 -16.13 -10.86
N PHE A 997 20.98 -17.26 -11.55
CA PHE A 997 22.10 -17.78 -12.32
C PHE A 997 22.20 -17.08 -13.66
N ASN A 998 23.43 -16.86 -14.14
CA ASN A 998 23.63 -16.48 -15.53
C ASN A 998 23.12 -17.57 -16.47
N THR A 999 22.21 -17.22 -17.38
CA THR A 999 21.53 -18.19 -18.24
C THR A 999 22.49 -18.92 -19.18
N ASN A 1000 23.43 -18.24 -19.83
CA ASN A 1000 24.26 -18.89 -20.85
C ASN A 1000 25.32 -19.83 -20.26
N THR A 1001 26.07 -19.37 -19.26
CA THR A 1001 27.13 -20.18 -18.62
C THR A 1001 26.52 -21.40 -17.93
N TYR A 1002 25.33 -21.22 -17.37
CA TYR A 1002 24.49 -22.29 -16.88
C TYR A 1002 24.14 -23.34 -17.97
N LEU A 1003 23.60 -22.91 -19.11
CA LEU A 1003 23.21 -23.82 -20.19
C LEU A 1003 24.41 -24.54 -20.81
N GLU A 1004 25.56 -23.86 -20.94
CA GLU A 1004 26.83 -24.47 -21.37
C GLU A 1004 27.26 -25.60 -20.44
N TYR A 1005 27.16 -25.39 -19.13
CA TYR A 1005 27.46 -26.41 -18.14
C TYR A 1005 26.48 -27.58 -18.21
N LEU A 1006 25.16 -27.33 -18.29
CA LEU A 1006 24.16 -28.40 -18.45
C LEU A 1006 24.40 -29.23 -19.71
N GLU A 1007 24.69 -28.59 -20.83
CA GLU A 1007 24.96 -29.30 -22.08
C GLU A 1007 26.27 -30.10 -21.99
N SER A 1008 27.26 -29.63 -21.24
CA SER A 1008 28.47 -30.42 -20.95
C SER A 1008 28.13 -31.72 -20.21
N LEU A 1009 27.15 -31.69 -19.29
CA LEU A 1009 26.63 -32.86 -18.61
C LEU A 1009 25.87 -33.79 -19.57
N VAL A 1010 25.02 -33.23 -20.45
CA VAL A 1010 24.31 -33.98 -21.50
C VAL A 1010 25.30 -34.72 -22.42
N ARG A 1011 26.39 -34.06 -22.80
CA ARG A 1011 27.40 -34.60 -23.72
C ARG A 1011 28.46 -35.47 -23.03
N GLY A 1012 28.50 -35.48 -21.69
CA GLY A 1012 29.52 -36.18 -20.91
C GLY A 1012 30.93 -35.60 -21.08
N VAL A 1013 31.05 -34.31 -21.41
CA VAL A 1013 32.35 -33.63 -21.62
C VAL A 1013 32.68 -32.82 -20.37
N PRO A 1014 33.82 -33.07 -19.70
CA PRO A 1014 34.22 -32.29 -18.53
C PRO A 1014 34.44 -30.82 -18.91
N MET A 1015 33.65 -29.93 -18.31
CA MET A 1015 33.85 -28.48 -18.41
C MET A 1015 34.47 -27.97 -17.11
N ASN A 1016 35.48 -27.10 -17.21
CA ASN A 1016 36.01 -26.37 -16.05
C ASN A 1016 34.98 -25.29 -15.66
N PRO A 1017 34.38 -25.33 -14.45
CA PRO A 1017 33.37 -24.36 -14.03
C PRO A 1017 33.87 -22.91 -13.97
N SER A 1018 35.18 -22.73 -13.83
CA SER A 1018 35.83 -21.44 -13.63
C SER A 1018 36.35 -20.81 -14.93
N ALA A 1019 36.62 -21.63 -15.96
CA ALA A 1019 37.22 -21.19 -17.22
C ALA A 1019 36.19 -21.13 -18.36
N VAL A 1020 35.26 -20.18 -18.27
CA VAL A 1020 34.18 -20.02 -19.26
C VAL A 1020 34.55 -18.98 -20.32
N SER A 1021 34.63 -19.41 -21.57
CA SER A 1021 35.07 -18.58 -22.71
C SER A 1021 34.14 -17.39 -23.04
N ASN A 1022 32.87 -17.43 -22.59
CA ASN A 1022 31.81 -16.46 -22.91
C ASN A 1022 31.06 -15.97 -21.65
N SER A 1023 31.79 -15.45 -20.66
CA SER A 1023 31.23 -14.97 -19.38
C SER A 1023 30.57 -13.57 -19.47
N GLU A 1024 29.78 -13.24 -18.45
CA GLU A 1024 28.90 -12.09 -18.33
C GLU A 1024 29.57 -10.71 -18.38
N VAL A 1025 30.84 -10.61 -17.95
CA VAL A 1025 31.66 -9.41 -18.09
C VAL A 1025 32.54 -9.54 -19.34
N SER A 1026 32.49 -8.60 -20.27
CA SER A 1026 33.26 -8.72 -21.52
C SER A 1026 34.77 -8.51 -21.31
N GLU A 1027 35.60 -9.14 -22.15
CA GLU A 1027 37.06 -8.95 -22.11
C GLU A 1027 37.48 -7.47 -22.27
N PRO A 1028 36.90 -6.69 -23.19
CA PRO A 1028 37.17 -5.24 -23.27
C PRO A 1028 36.81 -4.49 -21.98
N ALA A 1029 35.67 -4.83 -21.35
CA ALA A 1029 35.27 -4.22 -20.08
C ALA A 1029 36.24 -4.55 -18.95
N LEU A 1030 36.77 -5.77 -18.89
CA LEU A 1030 37.81 -6.15 -17.93
C LEU A 1030 39.09 -5.33 -18.10
N GLN A 1031 39.52 -5.12 -19.35
CA GLN A 1031 40.69 -4.29 -19.66
C GLN A 1031 40.48 -2.83 -19.23
N ILE A 1032 39.28 -2.27 -19.47
CA ILE A 1032 38.91 -0.91 -19.03
C ILE A 1032 38.96 -0.79 -17.50
N LEU A 1033 38.40 -1.77 -16.78
CA LEU A 1033 38.39 -1.76 -15.31
C LEU A 1033 39.81 -1.91 -14.75
N ALA A 1034 40.60 -2.82 -15.29
CA ALA A 1034 41.99 -3.05 -14.87
C ALA A 1034 42.89 -1.83 -15.16
N ALA A 1035 42.58 -1.03 -16.18
CA ALA A 1035 43.30 0.20 -16.49
C ALA A 1035 42.96 1.36 -15.53
N SER A 1036 41.84 1.29 -14.81
CA SER A 1036 41.38 2.34 -13.88
C SER A 1036 41.84 2.05 -12.45
N PRO A 1037 42.61 2.96 -11.81
CA PRO A 1037 42.97 2.83 -10.40
C PRO A 1037 41.75 2.80 -9.47
N VAL A 1038 40.69 3.56 -9.80
CA VAL A 1038 39.44 3.64 -9.02
C VAL A 1038 38.69 2.31 -9.09
N ALA A 1039 38.50 1.76 -10.29
CA ALA A 1039 37.82 0.48 -10.44
C ALA A 1039 38.60 -0.66 -9.80
N SER A 1040 39.93 -0.64 -9.91
CA SER A 1040 40.81 -1.61 -9.25
C SER A 1040 40.72 -1.54 -7.72
N SER A 1041 40.62 -0.34 -7.14
CA SER A 1041 40.39 -0.16 -5.69
C SER A 1041 39.03 -0.73 -5.26
N ILE A 1042 37.96 -0.44 -6.01
CA ILE A 1042 36.61 -0.97 -5.74
C ILE A 1042 36.61 -2.50 -5.77
N ILE A 1043 37.27 -3.11 -6.76
CA ILE A 1043 37.41 -4.57 -6.87
C ILE A 1043 38.13 -5.12 -5.64
N SER A 1044 39.25 -4.50 -5.24
CA SER A 1044 40.02 -4.93 -4.07
C SER A 1044 39.19 -4.86 -2.78
N ASP A 1045 38.53 -3.73 -2.53
CA ASP A 1045 37.69 -3.53 -1.34
C ASP A 1045 36.53 -4.54 -1.30
N SER A 1046 35.91 -4.82 -2.45
CA SER A 1046 34.83 -5.80 -2.55
C SER A 1046 35.29 -7.25 -2.36
N LEU A 1047 36.48 -7.61 -2.83
CA LEU A 1047 37.05 -8.96 -2.61
C LEU A 1047 37.45 -9.14 -1.15
N GLU A 1048 38.06 -8.13 -0.54
CA GLU A 1048 38.48 -8.18 0.86
C GLU A 1048 37.28 -8.23 1.82
N SER A 1049 36.21 -7.48 1.56
CA SER A 1049 35.01 -7.49 2.40
C SER A 1049 34.29 -8.84 2.41
N GLN A 1050 34.35 -9.60 1.31
CA GLN A 1050 33.73 -10.93 1.18
C GLN A 1050 34.54 -12.06 1.86
N ILE A 1051 35.82 -11.85 2.16
CA ILE A 1051 36.72 -12.86 2.76
C ILE A 1051 36.88 -12.66 4.29
N MET A 1052 36.57 -11.47 4.81
CA MET A 1052 36.79 -11.11 6.21
C MET A 1052 35.66 -11.57 7.15
N PRO A 1053 35.95 -11.90 8.42
CA PRO A 1053 34.92 -12.14 9.43
C PRO A 1053 34.01 -10.91 9.62
N SER A 1054 32.73 -11.16 9.93
CA SER A 1054 31.63 -10.19 9.89
C SER A 1054 31.81 -8.90 10.72
N ASN A 1055 32.70 -8.91 11.72
CA ASN A 1055 33.04 -7.75 12.56
C ASN A 1055 34.04 -6.77 11.91
N LEU A 1056 34.81 -7.18 10.90
CA LEU A 1056 35.77 -6.34 10.17
C LEU A 1056 35.25 -5.89 8.79
N ALA A 1057 34.24 -6.59 8.27
CA ALA A 1057 33.65 -6.34 6.96
C ALA A 1057 32.87 -5.01 6.87
N GLN A 1058 32.29 -4.52 7.99
CA GLN A 1058 31.45 -3.31 8.00
C GLN A 1058 32.15 -2.04 7.51
N ASN A 1059 33.46 -1.90 7.69
CA ASN A 1059 34.21 -0.70 7.27
C ASN A 1059 34.61 -0.70 5.78
N ARG A 1060 34.36 -1.78 5.04
CA ARG A 1060 34.73 -1.94 3.62
C ARG A 1060 33.55 -2.33 2.72
N ALA A 1061 32.36 -2.34 3.28
CA ALA A 1061 31.13 -2.55 2.55
C ALA A 1061 30.85 -1.37 1.60
N ILE A 1062 30.45 -1.67 0.36
CA ILE A 1062 30.16 -0.67 -0.66
C ILE A 1062 28.65 -0.38 -0.62
N PRO A 1063 28.19 0.77 -0.11
CA PRO A 1063 26.76 1.06 -0.04
C PRO A 1063 26.21 1.31 -1.44
N TYR A 1064 25.02 0.79 -1.74
CA TYR A 1064 24.39 1.09 -3.04
C TYR A 1064 23.95 2.56 -3.16
N GLN A 1065 23.89 3.31 -2.06
CA GLN A 1065 23.58 4.75 -2.04
C GLN A 1065 24.59 5.59 -2.85
N ASP A 1066 25.79 5.05 -3.09
CA ASP A 1066 26.84 5.66 -3.91
C ASP A 1066 26.62 5.46 -5.42
N LEU A 1067 25.52 4.81 -5.86
CA LEU A 1067 25.20 4.65 -7.27
C LEU A 1067 24.72 5.96 -7.89
N SER A 1068 25.21 6.27 -9.09
CA SER A 1068 24.71 7.37 -9.90
C SER A 1068 23.58 6.91 -10.81
N GLN A 1069 22.44 7.61 -10.75
CA GLN A 1069 21.29 7.34 -11.63
C GLN A 1069 21.55 7.71 -13.09
N SER A 1070 22.55 8.54 -13.37
CA SER A 1070 22.99 8.83 -14.74
C SER A 1070 24.48 9.19 -14.76
N PHE A 1071 25.24 8.66 -15.73
CA PHE A 1071 26.66 8.96 -15.85
C PHE A 1071 27.06 9.02 -17.34
N ARG A 1072 27.94 9.97 -17.66
CA ARG A 1072 28.52 10.21 -18.98
C ARG A 1072 29.91 9.61 -19.06
N LEU A 1073 30.44 9.47 -20.28
CA LEU A 1073 31.82 9.04 -20.48
C LEU A 1073 32.85 9.90 -19.73
N THR A 1074 32.61 11.21 -19.65
CA THR A 1074 33.47 12.14 -18.89
C THR A 1074 33.52 11.82 -17.39
N GLY A 1075 32.49 11.17 -16.84
CA GLY A 1075 32.44 10.75 -15.44
C GLY A 1075 33.29 9.53 -15.11
N LEU A 1076 33.80 8.82 -16.14
CA LEU A 1076 34.73 7.69 -15.98
C LEU A 1076 36.21 8.13 -16.09
N ALA A 1077 36.49 9.44 -16.05
CA ALA A 1077 37.85 10.00 -16.08
C ALA A 1077 38.60 9.89 -14.72
N SER A 1078 39.91 10.08 -14.75
CA SER A 1078 40.91 9.60 -13.77
C SER A 1078 40.92 10.23 -12.36
N ASP A 1079 39.98 11.10 -11.99
CA ASP A 1079 39.96 11.70 -10.65
C ASP A 1079 39.19 10.81 -9.65
N ILE A 1080 39.86 10.43 -8.56
CA ILE A 1080 39.51 9.28 -7.70
C ILE A 1080 38.25 9.54 -6.86
N GLU A 1081 38.05 10.75 -6.36
CA GLU A 1081 36.92 11.05 -5.46
C GLU A 1081 35.63 11.40 -6.22
N THR A 1082 35.75 11.98 -7.42
CA THR A 1082 34.59 12.44 -8.20
C THR A 1082 34.01 11.38 -9.13
N SER A 1083 34.78 10.34 -9.49
CA SER A 1083 34.37 9.30 -10.46
C SER A 1083 33.84 8.01 -9.85
N LYS A 1084 33.98 7.80 -8.53
CA LYS A 1084 33.59 6.54 -7.84
C LYS A 1084 32.13 6.14 -8.10
N PRO A 1085 31.11 7.04 -8.01
CA PRO A 1085 29.72 6.69 -8.32
C PRO A 1085 29.48 6.20 -9.75
N ALA A 1086 30.18 6.79 -10.73
CA ALA A 1086 30.07 6.41 -12.13
C ALA A 1086 30.70 5.02 -12.38
N TRP A 1087 31.86 4.74 -11.77
CA TRP A 1087 32.49 3.42 -11.82
C TRP A 1087 31.65 2.34 -11.15
N LEU A 1088 31.07 2.60 -9.96
CA LEU A 1088 30.15 1.67 -9.30
C LEU A 1088 28.93 1.34 -10.17
N SER A 1089 28.35 2.37 -10.78
CA SER A 1089 27.18 2.21 -11.67
C SER A 1089 27.54 1.45 -12.94
N TYR A 1090 28.70 1.73 -13.55
CA TYR A 1090 29.19 0.99 -14.70
C TYR A 1090 29.45 -0.48 -14.36
N MET A 1091 30.14 -0.75 -13.25
CA MET A 1091 30.44 -2.11 -12.77
C MET A 1091 29.18 -2.91 -12.46
N LEU A 1092 28.14 -2.29 -11.88
CA LEU A 1092 26.85 -2.95 -11.67
C LEU A 1092 26.18 -3.34 -13.00
N HIS A 1093 26.17 -2.43 -13.99
CA HIS A 1093 25.52 -2.64 -15.29
C HIS A 1093 26.20 -3.72 -16.14
N ILE A 1094 27.53 -3.78 -16.15
CA ILE A 1094 28.30 -4.79 -16.88
C ILE A 1094 28.36 -6.15 -16.18
N GLY A 1095 27.79 -6.28 -14.98
CA GLY A 1095 27.74 -7.53 -14.21
C GLY A 1095 28.98 -7.79 -13.35
N GLY A 1096 29.78 -6.77 -13.07
CA GLY A 1096 30.90 -6.86 -12.16
C GLY A 1096 30.54 -6.74 -10.68
N LEU A 1097 29.48 -5.99 -10.40
CA LEU A 1097 28.86 -5.89 -9.08
C LEU A 1097 27.39 -6.30 -9.15
N THR A 1098 26.83 -6.62 -8.00
CA THR A 1098 25.42 -6.97 -7.81
C THR A 1098 24.91 -6.47 -6.46
N PHE A 1099 23.60 -6.31 -6.29
CA PHE A 1099 22.99 -6.04 -4.99
C PHE A 1099 23.14 -7.22 -4.03
N CYS A 1100 23.23 -6.93 -2.73
CA CYS A 1100 23.32 -7.93 -1.66
C CYS A 1100 22.14 -7.82 -0.69
N GLY A 1101 20.99 -8.40 -1.04
CA GLY A 1101 19.82 -8.55 -0.14
C GLY A 1101 19.43 -7.28 0.62
N ASP A 1102 19.12 -7.45 1.92
CA ASP A 1102 18.73 -6.36 2.84
C ASP A 1102 19.94 -5.57 3.41
N SER A 1103 21.16 -5.86 2.96
CA SER A 1103 22.38 -5.32 3.58
C SER A 1103 22.74 -3.90 3.15
N ASN A 1104 21.95 -3.27 2.28
CA ASN A 1104 22.25 -1.99 1.62
C ASN A 1104 23.60 -1.94 0.86
N GLN A 1105 24.14 -3.08 0.46
CA GLN A 1105 25.51 -3.20 -0.09
C GLN A 1105 25.56 -3.78 -1.51
N LEU A 1106 26.66 -3.46 -2.20
CA LEU A 1106 27.09 -4.04 -3.46
C LEU A 1106 28.21 -5.06 -3.21
N GLN A 1107 28.24 -6.10 -4.04
CA GLN A 1107 29.20 -7.18 -3.92
C GLN A 1107 29.56 -7.79 -5.27
N ILE A 1108 30.64 -8.57 -5.34
CA ILE A 1108 30.95 -9.39 -6.52
C ILE A 1108 30.03 -10.63 -6.52
N PRO A 1109 29.35 -10.95 -7.63
CA PRO A 1109 28.28 -11.94 -7.67
C PRO A 1109 28.75 -13.38 -7.44
N ASN A 1110 29.88 -13.79 -8.01
CA ASN A 1110 30.37 -15.17 -7.91
C ASN A 1110 31.87 -15.30 -8.19
N LEU A 1111 32.36 -16.54 -8.05
CA LEU A 1111 33.76 -16.90 -8.24
C LEU A 1111 34.26 -16.63 -9.68
N VAL A 1112 33.44 -16.83 -10.70
CA VAL A 1112 33.85 -16.58 -12.10
C VAL A 1112 34.07 -15.09 -12.34
N ALA A 1113 33.17 -14.23 -11.86
CA ALA A 1113 33.35 -12.78 -11.92
C ALA A 1113 34.60 -12.36 -11.14
N ALA A 1114 34.77 -12.86 -9.91
CA ALA A 1114 35.91 -12.57 -9.05
C ALA A 1114 37.26 -12.95 -9.70
N GLU A 1115 37.37 -14.16 -10.24
CA GLU A 1115 38.59 -14.66 -10.87
C GLU A 1115 38.95 -13.86 -12.12
N ARG A 1116 37.97 -13.49 -12.94
CA ARG A 1116 38.23 -12.68 -14.14
C ARG A 1116 38.68 -11.27 -13.82
N PHE A 1117 38.12 -10.64 -12.78
CA PHE A 1117 38.63 -9.35 -12.30
C PHE A 1117 40.05 -9.47 -11.73
N GLY A 1118 40.30 -10.50 -10.93
CA GLY A 1118 41.62 -10.79 -10.37
C GLY A 1118 42.66 -10.97 -11.47
N ASN A 1119 42.41 -11.87 -12.43
CA ASN A 1119 43.33 -12.15 -13.53
C ASN A 1119 43.58 -10.93 -14.43
N ALA A 1120 42.53 -10.19 -14.81
CA ALA A 1120 42.71 -8.98 -15.63
C ALA A 1120 43.55 -7.91 -14.92
N THR A 1121 43.36 -7.75 -13.61
CA THR A 1121 44.16 -6.83 -12.78
C THR A 1121 45.61 -7.30 -12.67
N LEU A 1122 45.83 -8.59 -12.41
CA LEU A 1122 47.17 -9.20 -12.32
C LEU A 1122 47.94 -9.10 -13.64
N ASP A 1123 47.29 -9.39 -14.77
CA ASP A 1123 47.87 -9.29 -16.11
C ASP A 1123 48.28 -7.85 -16.44
N ARG A 1124 47.42 -6.87 -16.13
CA ARG A 1124 47.74 -5.43 -16.29
C ARG A 1124 48.95 -5.03 -15.47
N LEU A 1125 49.04 -5.51 -14.23
CA LEU A 1125 50.14 -5.25 -13.31
C LEU A 1125 51.38 -6.12 -13.59
N LYS A 1126 51.34 -7.00 -14.61
CA LYS A 1126 52.39 -7.98 -14.97
C LYS A 1126 52.78 -8.94 -13.85
N LEU A 1127 51.85 -9.26 -12.96
CA LEU A 1127 52.04 -10.17 -11.82
C LEU A 1127 51.59 -11.58 -12.26
N ARG A 1128 52.49 -12.41 -12.81
CA ARG A 1128 52.12 -13.79 -13.23
C ARG A 1128 52.00 -14.73 -12.03
N LEU A 1129 51.05 -15.66 -12.13
CA LEU A 1129 50.62 -16.64 -11.12
C LEU A 1129 51.72 -17.61 -10.64
N GLU A 1130 52.79 -17.84 -11.39
CA GLU A 1130 53.82 -18.85 -11.03
C GLU A 1130 54.52 -18.52 -9.70
N ASP A 1131 54.71 -17.25 -9.37
CA ASP A 1131 55.34 -16.80 -8.12
C ASP A 1131 54.37 -16.85 -6.91
N VAL A 1132 53.07 -16.65 -7.16
CA VAL A 1132 52.02 -16.66 -6.13
C VAL A 1132 51.60 -18.09 -5.79
N ASP A 1133 51.52 -18.98 -6.77
CA ASP A 1133 51.22 -20.41 -6.58
C ASP A 1133 52.34 -21.15 -5.82
N LEU A 1134 53.59 -20.74 -5.98
CA LEU A 1134 54.72 -21.29 -5.22
C LEU A 1134 54.68 -20.85 -3.75
N ALA A 1135 54.22 -19.62 -3.48
CA ALA A 1135 54.00 -19.10 -2.13
C ALA A 1135 52.81 -19.80 -1.47
N PHE A 1136 51.69 -19.95 -2.19
CA PHE A 1136 50.47 -20.59 -1.67
C PHE A 1136 50.66 -22.08 -1.39
N ARG A 1137 51.37 -22.82 -2.27
CA ARG A 1137 51.69 -24.24 -2.04
C ARG A 1137 52.57 -24.45 -0.81
N ASN A 1138 53.50 -23.53 -0.51
CA ASN A 1138 54.32 -23.60 0.71
C ASN A 1138 53.51 -23.33 2.00
N ILE A 1139 52.47 -22.47 1.94
CA ILE A 1139 51.56 -22.23 3.08
C ILE A 1139 50.78 -23.51 3.41
N VAL A 1140 50.26 -24.18 2.38
CA VAL A 1140 49.45 -25.40 2.54
C VAL A 1140 50.30 -26.59 3.01
N SER A 1141 51.57 -26.68 2.60
CA SER A 1141 52.43 -27.82 2.95
C SER A 1141 53.20 -27.69 4.27
N SER A 1142 53.42 -26.48 4.79
CA SER A 1142 54.30 -26.24 5.96
C SER A 1142 53.67 -25.48 7.12
N GLY A 1143 52.48 -24.88 6.93
CA GLY A 1143 51.76 -24.15 7.99
C GLY A 1143 52.47 -22.90 8.52
N ASN A 1144 53.59 -22.48 7.92
CA ASN A 1144 54.43 -21.40 8.45
C ASN A 1144 54.19 -20.05 7.72
N ILE A 1145 53.15 -19.35 8.16
CA ILE A 1145 52.71 -18.03 7.65
C ILE A 1145 53.83 -16.98 7.59
N ARG A 1146 54.82 -17.02 8.50
CA ARG A 1146 55.90 -16.01 8.51
C ARG A 1146 56.84 -16.13 7.31
N GLN A 1147 57.08 -17.34 6.82
CA GLN A 1147 57.99 -17.55 5.70
C GLN A 1147 57.33 -17.13 4.37
N ALA A 1148 56.02 -17.32 4.25
CA ALA A 1148 55.22 -16.86 3.11
C ALA A 1148 55.12 -15.33 3.04
N LEU A 1149 54.91 -14.66 4.18
CA LEU A 1149 54.94 -13.20 4.27
C LEU A 1149 56.32 -12.62 3.92
N ALA A 1150 57.42 -13.30 4.26
CA ALA A 1150 58.77 -12.86 3.91
C ALA A 1150 59.05 -12.96 2.40
N LEU A 1151 58.55 -14.00 1.72
CA LEU A 1151 58.65 -14.12 0.26
C LEU A 1151 57.77 -13.10 -0.47
N TYR A 1152 56.54 -12.87 0.01
CA TYR A 1152 55.65 -11.85 -0.54
C TYR A 1152 56.25 -10.45 -0.41
N LYS A 1153 56.85 -10.14 0.75
CA LYS A 1153 57.54 -8.87 1.00
C LYS A 1153 58.76 -8.67 0.09
N ARG A 1154 59.53 -9.74 -0.18
CA ARG A 1154 60.67 -9.70 -1.11
C ARG A 1154 60.25 -9.49 -2.56
N THR A 1155 59.06 -9.97 -2.93
CA THR A 1155 58.47 -9.79 -4.27
C THR A 1155 57.98 -8.35 -4.46
N MET A 1156 57.47 -7.73 -3.38
CA MET A 1156 57.13 -6.29 -3.34
C MET A 1156 58.37 -5.39 -3.33
N GLU A 1157 59.45 -5.78 -2.65
CA GLU A 1157 60.72 -5.02 -2.61
C GLU A 1157 61.45 -4.96 -3.98
N ILE A 1158 61.22 -5.92 -4.87
CA ILE A 1158 61.72 -5.89 -6.26
C ILE A 1158 60.95 -4.86 -7.11
N ARG A 1159 59.75 -4.44 -6.68
CA ARG A 1159 58.87 -3.52 -7.40
C ARG A 1159 59.15 -2.04 -7.10
N ASP A 1160 59.83 -1.74 -5.99
CA ASP A 1160 60.21 -0.38 -5.57
C ASP A 1160 61.56 0.11 -6.16
N VAL A 1161 62.04 -0.54 -7.24
CA VAL A 1161 63.18 -0.05 -8.02
C VAL A 1161 62.76 0.16 -9.48
N GLY A 1162 62.25 1.36 -9.77
CA GLY A 1162 62.43 2.03 -11.07
C GLY A 1162 61.16 2.23 -11.91
N ASP A 1163 60.67 3.48 -11.84
CA ASP A 1163 59.90 4.27 -12.82
C ASP A 1163 58.45 3.88 -13.19
#